data_AF-A0A534W5U5-F1
#
_entry.id   AF-A0A534W5U5-F1
#
_cell.length_a   1.000
_cell.length_b   1.000
_cell.length_c   1.000
_cell.angle_alpha   90.00
_cell.angle_beta   90.00
_cell.angle_gamma   90.00
#
_symmetry.space_group_name_H-M   'P 1'
#
loop_
_entity.id
_entity.type
_entity.pdbx_description
1 polymer ?
#
loop_
_entity_poly.entity_id
_entity_poly.type
_entity_poly.pdbx_seq_one_letter_code
_entity_poly.pdbx_strand_id
1 'polypeptide(L)'
;MELPSRSMRGLAGFAAFVLAATACRHPEHAVTLDLIEAFPATDSAGPTTQIRAGDRRAADNFLEGWSPPERGEDGQFIAWSNAPRASISFDAGPRPLETTVVLDCVVGEPSHVPAVFARLNGRPVGRFRLSPGAEQIRVALRAEQQVAGRNVLDLFVPGGHVSAERGEIPRHFGVRSLRFESEAARSPAAHVEGDRLVLTPGTTVTYFLRLPPDARLAFESGERTADRLRVAVQADERPERLAGTTRREPGHLTADLGPEAGAVARLALSADGTELALVRPRIEGRSVRPAAAAPRPTARASNVVLYVADTLRADRLGCLGYGRPTSPRLDAFARESIVFETAMAQASWTRPSTASILTGRYPAEHGARSLMSALRADLPTMATILAEAGYDTAAFVTNLNVAPRFGFDRGFAEYHYLEERDDRETVYVSAAELNAAAFPWLDARSDRPFFLYLHATDTHAPYRPPPGYAERFLPPDIHPTIGPRTPVLTLLERPTLATADNIALLGALYDGEVALLDEAFGALLDRLRAHGLDRSTLVVFVADHGEEFHDHGGFDHGRTLYQELVRVPLLMRLPGGAGARRVRALARQIDVLPTILAVLGLEPPKDLPGSTLLEAAVPAADETMMETQLGHPALVGVVAGRWKAVCGEARPGAERVELYDLVADPAERWNLASDRPVVVGYARQTAARLRRTRAPQEAAPDTTVIDPETERRLRALGYVDADAR
;
A
#
# COMPACT_ATOMS: atom_id res chain seq x y z
N MET A 1 -82.17 1.16 40.07
CA MET A 1 -82.50 0.22 41.17
C MET A 1 -81.46 -0.88 41.11
N GLU A 2 -80.68 -0.98 42.19
CA GLU A 2 -79.89 -2.15 42.64
C GLU A 2 -78.75 -2.71 41.77
N LEU A 3 -77.52 -2.50 42.28
CA LEU A 3 -76.42 -3.48 42.27
C LEU A 3 -76.74 -4.57 43.32
N PRO A 4 -76.30 -5.84 43.17
CA PRO A 4 -74.89 -6.28 43.39
C PRO A 4 -74.54 -7.56 42.56
N SER A 5 -73.44 -8.32 42.65
CA SER A 5 -72.03 -8.23 43.05
C SER A 5 -71.35 -9.56 42.66
N ARG A 6 -70.05 -9.51 42.33
CA ARG A 6 -68.94 -10.51 42.56
C ARG A 6 -69.06 -11.91 41.89
N SER A 7 -68.01 -12.59 41.39
CA SER A 7 -66.55 -12.48 41.56
C SER A 7 -65.74 -13.19 40.45
N MET A 8 -64.68 -12.50 39.99
CA MET A 8 -63.26 -12.91 39.78
C MET A 8 -62.81 -14.13 38.94
N ARG A 9 -61.72 -13.80 38.19
CA ARG A 9 -60.60 -14.59 37.59
C ARG A 9 -60.78 -14.90 36.08
N GLY A 10 -59.88 -14.50 35.18
CA GLY A 10 -58.60 -13.82 35.33
C GLY A 10 -57.91 -13.55 33.98
N LEU A 11 -56.83 -12.76 34.08
CA LEU A 11 -55.73 -12.52 33.13
C LEU A 11 -56.02 -11.84 31.78
N ALA A 12 -55.94 -10.49 31.78
CA ALA A 12 -55.36 -9.70 30.70
C ALA A 12 -54.96 -8.30 31.22
N GLY A 13 -53.78 -8.19 31.85
CA GLY A 13 -53.00 -6.95 31.87
C GLY A 13 -51.85 -7.18 30.89
N PHE A 14 -51.36 -6.22 30.12
CA PHE A 14 -51.19 -4.81 30.39
C PHE A 14 -50.85 -4.18 29.03
N ALA A 15 -51.78 -3.45 28.42
CA ALA A 15 -51.52 -2.66 27.22
C ALA A 15 -52.06 -1.25 27.45
N ALA A 16 -51.23 -0.27 27.08
CA ALA A 16 -51.47 1.17 27.16
C ALA A 16 -51.27 1.81 28.54
N PHE A 17 -50.02 2.13 28.86
CA PHE A 17 -49.67 3.43 29.43
C PHE A 17 -48.22 3.77 29.05
N VAL A 18 -47.94 5.06 28.82
CA VAL A 18 -46.68 5.69 28.36
C VAL A 18 -46.55 5.88 26.83
N LEU A 19 -47.42 6.73 26.30
CA LEU A 19 -47.04 7.74 25.31
C LEU A 19 -46.43 8.93 26.08
N ALA A 20 -45.39 9.55 25.51
CA ALA A 20 -44.59 10.68 26.03
C ALA A 20 -43.39 10.34 26.94
N ALA A 21 -42.51 9.48 26.44
CA ALA A 21 -41.07 9.67 26.61
C ALA A 21 -40.44 9.60 25.20
N THR A 22 -40.65 10.66 24.42
CA THR A 22 -39.80 10.93 23.25
C THR A 22 -38.37 10.98 23.75
N ALA A 23 -37.65 9.91 23.44
CA ALA A 23 -36.26 9.75 23.75
C ALA A 23 -35.49 10.95 23.22
N CYS A 24 -34.97 11.77 24.14
CA CYS A 24 -33.72 12.48 23.91
C CYS A 24 -32.63 11.41 23.75
N ARG A 25 -32.62 10.70 22.62
CA ARG A 25 -31.45 9.96 22.18
C ARG A 25 -30.43 11.01 21.80
N HIS A 26 -29.47 11.24 22.70
CA HIS A 26 -28.21 11.86 22.34
C HIS A 26 -27.70 11.20 21.05
N PRO A 27 -27.16 11.96 20.08
CA PRO A 27 -26.60 11.36 18.87
C PRO A 27 -25.55 10.32 19.30
N GLU A 28 -25.75 9.07 18.91
CA GLU A 28 -24.79 8.00 19.18
C GLU A 28 -23.47 8.33 18.45
N HIS A 29 -22.50 8.88 19.18
CA HIS A 29 -21.12 9.01 18.75
C HIS A 29 -20.57 7.58 18.62
N ALA A 30 -20.45 7.07 17.40
CA ALA A 30 -20.05 5.69 17.15
C ALA A 30 -19.11 5.58 15.94
N VAL A 31 -17.99 6.31 15.99
CA VAL A 31 -16.73 5.86 15.41
C VAL A 31 -15.67 6.13 16.46
N THR A 32 -14.92 5.10 16.83
CA THR A 32 -13.84 5.14 17.81
C THR A 32 -12.56 4.75 17.08
N LEU A 33 -11.74 5.73 16.68
CA LEU A 33 -10.35 5.41 16.31
C LEU A 33 -9.57 5.26 17.60
N ASP A 34 -9.09 4.06 17.91
CA ASP A 34 -8.23 3.80 19.05
C ASP A 34 -6.80 4.27 18.76
N LEU A 35 -6.29 5.21 19.56
CA LEU A 35 -4.94 5.76 19.36
C LEU A 35 -3.84 4.77 19.79
N ILE A 36 -4.16 3.77 20.60
CA ILE A 36 -3.25 2.69 21.00
C ILE A 36 -3.04 1.74 19.84
N GLU A 37 -4.13 1.29 19.21
CA GLU A 37 -4.04 0.42 18.03
C GLU A 37 -3.32 1.11 16.86
N ALA A 38 -3.51 2.43 16.71
CA ALA A 38 -2.84 3.21 15.69
C ALA A 38 -1.38 3.57 16.03
N PHE A 39 -0.99 3.57 17.31
CA PHE A 39 0.32 4.04 17.78
C PHE A 39 1.52 3.41 17.04
N PRO A 40 1.56 2.10 16.74
CA PRO A 40 2.70 1.50 16.04
C PRO A 40 2.98 2.17 14.68
N ALA A 41 1.96 2.68 13.99
CA ALA A 41 2.11 3.32 12.69
C ALA A 41 2.46 4.82 12.75
N THR A 42 2.58 5.39 13.96
CA THR A 42 2.85 6.82 14.15
C THR A 42 4.33 7.18 14.13
N ASP A 43 4.60 8.44 13.86
CA ASP A 43 5.91 9.04 14.09
C ASP A 43 5.98 9.57 15.53
N SER A 44 6.81 8.94 16.36
CA SER A 44 7.24 9.47 17.64
C SER A 44 8.57 10.21 17.45
N ALA A 45 8.56 11.54 17.54
CA ALA A 45 9.79 12.31 17.60
C ALA A 45 10.39 12.13 19.01
N GLY A 46 11.33 11.21 19.13
CA GLY A 46 12.11 11.06 20.36
C GLY A 46 13.33 11.98 20.37
N PRO A 47 13.86 12.36 21.55
CA PRO A 47 15.23 12.82 21.61
C PRO A 47 16.11 11.76 20.94
N THR A 48 17.00 12.16 20.05
CA THR A 48 17.93 11.23 19.44
C THR A 48 18.75 10.60 20.56
N THR A 49 18.52 9.33 20.90
CA THR A 49 19.23 8.67 22.02
C THR A 49 20.57 8.11 21.57
N GLN A 50 20.64 7.67 20.31
CA GLN A 50 21.85 7.19 19.66
C GLN A 50 21.78 7.41 18.14
N ILE A 51 22.89 7.83 17.55
CA ILE A 51 23.14 7.96 16.11
C ILE A 51 24.27 6.98 15.79
N ARG A 52 24.09 6.05 14.85
CA ARG A 52 25.15 5.14 14.39
C ARG A 52 25.45 5.41 12.94
N ALA A 53 26.72 5.38 12.55
CA ALA A 53 27.14 5.70 11.18
C ALA A 53 26.41 4.82 10.14
N GLY A 54 26.13 3.54 10.43
CA GLY A 54 25.47 2.62 9.51
C GLY A 54 23.93 2.60 9.54
N ASP A 55 23.28 3.36 10.43
CA ASP A 55 21.83 3.31 10.55
C ASP A 55 21.16 4.18 9.48
N ARG A 56 20.22 3.60 8.71
CA ARG A 56 19.51 4.31 7.61
C ARG A 56 18.78 5.59 8.06
N ARG A 57 18.32 5.63 9.32
CA ARG A 57 17.66 6.81 9.93
C ARG A 57 18.64 7.87 10.44
N ALA A 58 19.91 7.50 10.62
CA ALA A 58 20.96 8.36 11.15
C ALA A 58 21.77 9.07 10.05
N ALA A 59 21.61 8.67 8.79
CA ALA A 59 22.32 9.25 7.65
C ALA A 59 22.11 10.78 7.55
N ASP A 60 20.88 11.25 7.78
CA ASP A 60 20.55 12.69 7.74
C ASP A 60 21.19 13.50 8.88
N ASN A 61 21.69 12.82 9.92
CA ASN A 61 22.37 13.47 11.03
C ASN A 61 23.84 13.78 10.70
N PHE A 62 24.52 12.95 9.90
CA PHE A 62 25.89 13.21 9.46
C PHE A 62 25.85 14.19 8.28
N LEU A 63 26.25 15.43 8.53
CA LEU A 63 26.20 16.51 7.53
C LEU A 63 27.51 16.57 6.73
N GLU A 64 27.85 17.77 6.24
CA GLU A 64 29.09 18.03 5.55
C GLU A 64 30.32 17.62 6.39
N GLY A 65 31.28 16.99 5.72
CA GLY A 65 32.60 16.63 6.28
C GLY A 65 32.75 15.18 6.75
N TRP A 66 31.76 14.33 6.48
CA TRP A 66 31.82 12.87 6.70
C TRP A 66 31.88 12.09 5.40
N SER A 67 32.60 10.96 5.41
CA SER A 67 32.55 9.95 4.36
C SER A 67 31.23 9.17 4.43
N PRO A 68 30.82 8.51 3.33
CA PRO A 68 29.89 7.40 3.42
C PRO A 68 30.35 6.41 4.51
N PRO A 69 29.43 5.83 5.31
CA PRO A 69 29.78 4.84 6.32
C PRO A 69 30.39 3.59 5.71
N GLU A 70 31.55 3.17 6.22
CA GLU A 70 32.27 1.98 5.78
C GLU A 70 32.33 0.95 6.92
N ARG A 71 32.37 -0.36 6.61
CA ARG A 71 32.57 -1.38 7.66
C ARG A 71 34.04 -1.42 8.08
N GLY A 72 34.28 -1.24 9.38
CA GLY A 72 35.58 -1.46 10.00
C GLY A 72 35.90 -2.95 10.19
N GLU A 73 37.13 -3.24 10.65
CA GLU A 73 37.62 -4.60 10.89
C GLU A 73 36.81 -5.36 11.96
N ASP A 74 36.18 -4.63 12.87
CA ASP A 74 35.29 -5.15 13.92
C ASP A 74 33.84 -5.37 13.42
N GLY A 75 33.57 -5.15 12.13
CA GLY A 75 32.25 -5.27 11.51
C GLY A 75 31.30 -4.10 11.80
N GLN A 76 31.72 -3.10 12.58
CA GLN A 76 30.92 -1.91 12.85
C GLN A 76 31.08 -0.87 11.74
N PHE A 77 30.04 -0.08 11.49
CA PHE A 77 30.12 1.01 10.52
C PHE A 77 30.82 2.23 11.11
N ILE A 78 31.71 2.85 10.33
CA ILE A 78 32.51 4.01 10.69
C ILE A 78 32.29 5.09 9.62
N ALA A 79 31.90 6.30 10.04
CA ALA A 79 31.92 7.49 9.20
C ALA A 79 33.23 8.25 9.45
N TRP A 80 34.08 8.39 8.43
CA TRP A 80 35.37 9.06 8.55
C TRP A 80 35.23 10.56 8.28
N SER A 81 35.87 11.40 9.09
CA SER A 81 35.99 12.82 8.79
C SER A 81 36.81 12.97 7.50
N ASN A 82 36.24 13.55 6.45
CA ASN A 82 36.91 13.78 5.16
C ASN A 82 37.22 15.26 4.88
N ALA A 83 36.90 16.14 5.85
CA ALA A 83 37.14 17.57 5.76
C ALA A 83 37.71 18.10 7.09
N PRO A 84 38.32 19.30 7.11
CA PRO A 84 38.82 19.93 8.33
C PRO A 84 37.74 20.16 9.40
N ARG A 85 36.48 20.23 8.97
CA ARG A 85 35.28 20.35 9.79
C ARG A 85 34.29 19.27 9.36
N ALA A 86 33.81 18.49 10.32
CA ALA A 86 32.76 17.50 10.13
C ALA A 86 31.61 17.80 11.11
N SER A 87 30.37 17.82 10.62
CA SER A 87 29.23 18.32 11.40
C SER A 87 28.19 17.24 11.62
N ILE A 88 27.68 17.10 12.84
CA ILE A 88 26.59 16.19 13.17
C ILE A 88 25.42 17.01 13.70
N SER A 89 24.22 16.83 13.13
CA SER A 89 23.01 17.46 13.64
C SER A 89 22.18 16.52 14.49
N PHE A 90 21.50 17.06 15.49
CA PHE A 90 20.59 16.34 16.37
C PHE A 90 19.46 17.27 16.82
N ASP A 91 18.34 16.69 17.25
CA ASP A 91 17.21 17.46 17.78
C ASP A 91 17.25 17.45 19.32
N ALA A 92 17.31 18.62 19.94
CA ALA A 92 17.31 18.79 21.39
C ALA A 92 15.89 18.91 21.99
N GLY A 93 14.86 18.75 21.16
CA GLY A 93 13.47 18.92 21.53
C GLY A 93 13.10 20.39 21.80
N PRO A 94 11.84 20.65 22.22
CA PRO A 94 11.35 22.01 22.49
C PRO A 94 11.96 22.65 23.75
N ARG A 95 12.61 21.86 24.61
CA ARG A 95 13.31 22.32 25.82
C ARG A 95 14.65 21.58 25.95
N PRO A 96 15.75 22.20 25.53
CA PRO A 96 17.05 21.57 25.65
C PRO A 96 17.41 21.28 27.11
N LEU A 97 17.97 20.09 27.35
CA LEU A 97 18.39 19.62 28.67
C LEU A 97 19.91 19.59 28.77
N GLU A 98 20.45 19.67 29.99
CA GLU A 98 21.86 19.33 30.20
C GLU A 98 22.10 17.88 29.79
N THR A 99 23.01 17.68 28.84
CA THR A 99 23.25 16.38 28.22
C THR A 99 24.72 16.20 27.96
N THR A 100 25.25 14.99 28.16
CA THR A 100 26.59 14.63 27.69
C THR A 100 26.47 13.84 26.40
N VAL A 101 27.03 14.36 25.32
CA VAL A 101 27.19 13.59 24.09
C VAL A 101 28.45 12.76 24.20
N VAL A 102 28.33 11.46 23.98
CA VAL A 102 29.48 10.56 23.92
C VAL A 102 29.63 10.04 22.51
N LEU A 103 30.71 10.45 21.86
CA LEU A 103 31.11 9.96 20.55
C LEU A 103 32.07 8.79 20.74
N ASP A 104 31.74 7.68 20.10
CA ASP A 104 32.62 6.54 19.93
C ASP A 104 33.40 6.75 18.63
N CYS A 105 34.67 7.08 18.77
CA CYS A 105 35.56 7.54 17.72
C CYS A 105 36.61 6.48 17.37
N VAL A 106 37.09 6.48 16.13
CA VAL A 106 38.22 5.65 15.70
C VAL A 106 39.33 6.56 15.22
N VAL A 107 40.58 6.23 15.51
CA VAL A 107 41.73 7.01 15.05
C VAL A 107 42.33 6.32 13.83
N GLY A 108 42.57 7.06 12.74
CA GLY A 108 43.29 6.54 11.56
C GLY A 108 44.78 6.30 11.84
N GLU A 109 45.52 5.79 10.86
CA GLU A 109 46.94 5.39 11.00
C GLU A 109 47.84 6.43 11.71
N PRO A 110 48.86 5.96 12.47
CA PRO A 110 49.52 6.75 13.49
C PRO A 110 50.54 7.71 12.89
N SER A 111 50.15 8.96 12.67
CA SER A 111 51.17 10.01 12.48
C SER A 111 50.84 11.41 12.99
N HIS A 112 49.65 11.64 13.57
CA HIS A 112 49.30 12.71 14.53
C HIS A 112 47.83 13.10 14.28
N VAL A 113 46.93 12.77 15.21
CA VAL A 113 45.63 13.45 15.27
C VAL A 113 45.75 14.55 16.33
N PRO A 114 45.88 15.83 15.95
CA PRO A 114 45.85 16.92 16.90
C PRO A 114 44.52 16.95 17.65
N ALA A 115 44.45 17.74 18.73
CA ALA A 115 43.24 17.84 19.53
C ALA A 115 42.00 18.12 18.66
N VAL A 116 40.94 17.34 18.87
CA VAL A 116 39.63 17.55 18.24
C VAL A 116 38.92 18.65 19.01
N PHE A 117 38.48 19.69 18.32
CA PHE A 117 37.70 20.77 18.91
C PHE A 117 36.25 20.59 18.56
N ALA A 118 35.38 20.89 19.51
CA ALA A 118 33.94 20.82 19.33
C ALA A 118 33.31 22.21 19.47
N ARG A 119 32.39 22.54 18.56
CA ARG A 119 31.50 23.70 18.67
C ARG A 119 30.06 23.23 18.57
N LEU A 120 29.20 23.75 19.46
CA LEU A 120 27.76 23.61 19.38
C LEU A 120 27.18 24.90 18.83
N ASN A 121 26.47 24.83 17.70
CA ASN A 121 25.86 25.99 17.03
C ASN A 121 26.85 27.16 16.87
N GLY A 122 28.09 26.83 16.45
CA GLY A 122 29.19 27.80 16.29
C GLY A 122 29.89 28.24 17.58
N ARG A 123 29.41 27.86 18.78
CA ARG A 123 30.02 28.22 20.07
C ARG A 123 30.95 27.11 20.58
N PRO A 124 32.18 27.40 21.05
CA PRO A 124 33.08 26.37 21.57
C PRO A 124 32.48 25.63 22.78
N VAL A 125 32.50 24.30 22.73
CA VAL A 125 32.02 23.43 23.83
C VAL A 125 33.08 22.46 24.36
N GLY A 126 34.20 22.28 23.66
CA GLY A 126 35.30 21.50 24.21
C GLY A 126 36.50 21.33 23.29
N ARG A 127 37.57 20.80 23.88
CA ARG A 127 38.80 20.37 23.20
C ARG A 127 39.20 19.01 23.77
N PHE A 128 39.37 18.04 22.89
CA PHE A 128 39.55 16.63 23.24
C PHE A 128 40.82 16.09 22.58
N ARG A 129 41.48 15.12 23.22
CA ARG A 129 42.58 14.37 22.60
C ARG A 129 42.12 12.94 22.39
N LEU A 130 42.35 12.43 21.19
CA LEU A 130 42.17 11.03 20.88
C LEU A 130 43.51 10.30 21.11
N SER A 131 43.46 9.05 21.53
CA SER A 131 44.63 8.20 21.68
C SER A 131 44.28 6.77 21.24
N PRO A 132 45.21 6.04 20.61
CA PRO A 132 44.98 4.64 20.26
C PRO A 132 44.56 3.83 21.49
N GLY A 133 43.42 3.13 21.42
CA GLY A 133 42.90 2.30 22.51
C GLY A 133 42.03 3.00 23.57
N ALA A 134 41.77 4.32 23.45
CA ALA A 134 40.79 5.02 24.29
C ALA A 134 39.94 5.99 23.43
N GLU A 135 38.83 5.46 22.95
CA GLU A 135 38.14 5.91 21.73
C GLU A 135 36.88 6.75 21.99
N GLN A 136 36.71 7.39 23.15
CA GLN A 136 35.49 8.16 23.45
C GLN A 136 35.73 9.64 23.72
N ILE A 137 35.02 10.49 22.96
CA ILE A 137 34.92 11.93 23.24
C ILE A 137 33.61 12.18 24.00
N ARG A 138 33.69 12.84 25.16
CA ARG A 138 32.54 13.23 25.97
C ARG A 138 32.37 14.74 25.94
N VAL A 139 31.35 15.22 25.24
CA VAL A 139 31.04 16.64 25.09
C VAL A 139 29.87 17.00 26.00
N ALA A 140 30.12 17.81 27.02
CA ALA A 140 29.06 18.35 27.86
C ALA A 140 28.33 19.47 27.10
N LEU A 141 27.03 19.29 26.88
CA LEU A 141 26.16 20.27 26.26
C LEU A 141 25.26 20.88 27.33
N ARG A 142 25.48 22.15 27.66
CA ARG A 142 24.61 22.84 28.62
C ARG A 142 23.30 23.22 27.97
N ALA A 143 22.22 23.23 28.74
CA ALA A 143 20.88 23.56 28.24
C ALA A 143 20.85 24.95 27.59
N GLU A 144 21.52 25.95 28.19
CA GLU A 144 21.58 27.33 27.70
C GLU A 144 22.41 27.55 26.44
N GLN A 145 23.21 26.55 26.03
CA GLN A 145 24.02 26.59 24.80
C GLN A 145 23.29 25.97 23.60
N GLN A 146 22.19 25.27 23.87
CA GLN A 146 21.37 24.60 22.87
C GLN A 146 20.18 25.48 22.45
N VAL A 147 19.66 25.25 21.25
CA VAL A 147 18.41 25.84 20.76
C VAL A 147 17.30 24.80 20.76
N ALA A 148 16.03 25.22 20.86
CA ALA A 148 14.91 24.32 20.68
C ALA A 148 14.90 23.75 19.24
N GLY A 149 14.69 22.45 19.11
CA GLY A 149 14.76 21.75 17.82
C GLY A 149 16.20 21.41 17.39
N ARG A 150 16.52 21.67 16.13
CA ARG A 150 17.78 21.25 15.50
C ARG A 150 18.99 22.00 16.03
N ASN A 151 19.98 21.25 16.52
CA ASN A 151 21.30 21.70 16.92
C ASN A 151 22.38 21.06 16.03
N VAL A 152 23.53 21.72 15.90
CA VAL A 152 24.67 21.24 15.11
C VAL A 152 25.92 21.20 15.98
N LEU A 153 26.56 20.02 16.05
CA LEU A 153 27.85 19.80 16.67
C LEU A 153 28.92 19.72 15.58
N ASP A 154 29.72 20.77 15.46
CA ASP A 154 30.91 20.79 14.60
C ASP A 154 32.08 20.16 15.34
N LEU A 155 32.76 19.21 14.68
CA LEU A 155 34.03 18.63 15.11
C LEU A 155 35.11 19.02 14.11
N PHE A 156 36.23 19.57 14.58
CA PHE A 156 37.30 20.01 13.70
C PHE A 156 38.69 19.81 14.30
N VAL A 157 39.68 19.62 13.42
CA VAL A 157 41.08 19.35 13.77
C VAL A 157 41.96 20.45 13.16
N PRO A 158 42.44 21.44 13.94
CA PRO A 158 43.25 22.53 13.42
C PRO A 158 44.61 22.03 12.94
N GLY A 159 45.01 22.43 11.72
CA GLY A 159 46.34 22.17 11.18
C GLY A 159 46.53 20.82 10.48
N GLY A 160 45.45 20.13 10.10
CA GLY A 160 45.52 18.91 9.28
C GLY A 160 45.99 19.20 7.85
N HIS A 161 47.30 19.25 7.64
CA HIS A 161 47.89 19.20 6.31
C HIS A 161 48.16 17.73 5.94
N VAL A 162 47.52 17.25 4.88
CA VAL A 162 48.03 16.13 4.08
C VAL A 162 47.96 16.53 2.61
N SER A 163 49.09 16.34 1.94
CA SER A 163 49.41 16.68 0.55
C SER A 163 48.40 16.09 -0.44
N ALA A 164 47.96 16.91 -1.41
CA ALA A 164 47.12 16.53 -2.54
C ALA A 164 47.85 15.68 -3.60
N GLU A 165 49.00 15.06 -3.28
CA GLU A 165 49.83 14.34 -4.26
C GLU A 165 49.40 12.90 -4.55
N ARG A 166 48.37 12.34 -3.88
CA ARG A 166 47.95 10.93 -4.09
C ARG A 166 46.45 10.66 -4.20
N GLY A 167 45.59 11.66 -4.32
CA GLY A 167 44.14 11.44 -4.51
C GLY A 167 43.42 10.75 -3.33
N GLU A 168 44.10 10.53 -2.20
CA GLU A 168 43.52 9.95 -0.99
C GLU A 168 42.91 11.05 -0.12
N ILE A 169 41.64 10.88 0.23
CA ILE A 169 40.89 11.77 1.12
C ILE A 169 41.45 11.61 2.55
N PRO A 170 41.89 12.69 3.23
CA PRO A 170 42.47 12.56 4.56
C PRO A 170 41.42 12.10 5.59
N ARG A 171 41.63 10.92 6.16
CA ARG A 171 40.80 10.32 7.22
C ARG A 171 41.37 10.67 8.60
N HIS A 172 41.05 11.86 9.12
CA HIS A 172 41.62 12.33 10.40
C HIS A 172 41.15 11.51 11.61
N PHE A 173 39.85 11.31 11.75
CA PHE A 173 39.26 10.39 12.73
C PHE A 173 37.89 9.89 12.23
N GLY A 174 37.46 8.73 12.71
CA GLY A 174 36.15 8.15 12.44
C GLY A 174 35.20 8.31 13.62
N VAL A 175 33.90 8.24 13.36
CA VAL A 175 32.85 8.09 14.38
C VAL A 175 32.03 6.85 14.05
N ARG A 176 31.95 5.92 14.99
CA ARG A 176 31.08 4.73 14.93
C ARG A 176 29.67 5.06 15.36
N SER A 177 29.58 5.71 16.52
CA SER A 177 28.31 6.10 17.10
C SER A 177 28.43 7.36 17.95
N LEU A 178 27.30 8.03 18.13
CA LEU A 178 27.11 9.13 19.05
C LEU A 178 25.91 8.77 19.92
N ARG A 179 26.08 8.81 21.23
CA ARG A 179 25.01 8.54 22.20
C ARG A 179 24.82 9.73 23.13
N PHE A 180 23.59 9.96 23.56
CA PHE A 180 23.27 11.03 24.49
C PHE A 180 23.07 10.43 25.88
N GLU A 181 23.91 10.83 26.82
CA GLU A 181 23.81 10.48 28.23
C GLU A 181 23.13 11.65 28.95
N SER A 182 21.83 11.51 29.22
CA SER A 182 21.05 12.37 30.13
C SER A 182 20.23 11.50 31.09
N GLU A 183 19.85 12.01 32.26
CA GLU A 183 18.95 11.30 33.18
C GLU A 183 17.56 11.04 32.54
N ALA A 184 17.15 11.85 31.56
CA ALA A 184 15.90 11.69 30.81
C ALA A 184 15.99 10.70 29.62
N ALA A 185 17.20 10.36 29.15
CA ALA A 185 17.42 9.47 28.01
C ALA A 185 17.16 7.97 28.30
N ARG A 186 16.77 7.62 29.53
CA ARG A 186 16.48 6.23 29.93
C ARG A 186 15.04 5.78 29.66
N SER A 187 14.11 6.72 29.40
CA SER A 187 12.72 6.40 29.08
C SER A 187 12.45 6.52 27.57
N PRO A 188 11.73 5.55 26.94
CA PRO A 188 11.33 5.69 25.54
C PRO A 188 10.48 6.96 25.35
N ALA A 189 10.65 7.63 24.22
CA ALA A 189 10.01 8.91 23.91
C ALA A 189 8.48 8.88 24.13
N ALA A 190 7.81 7.83 23.65
CA ALA A 190 6.43 7.50 23.98
C ALA A 190 6.27 5.98 23.82
N HIS A 191 5.35 5.37 24.56
CA HIS A 191 5.09 3.93 24.48
C HIS A 191 3.66 3.58 24.88
N VAL A 192 3.24 2.35 24.56
CA VAL A 192 1.97 1.79 24.98
C VAL A 192 2.20 0.83 26.15
N GLU A 193 1.44 0.98 27.23
CA GLU A 193 1.40 0.06 28.37
C GLU A 193 -0.06 -0.35 28.62
N GLY A 194 -0.43 -1.54 28.15
CA GLY A 194 -1.82 -2.02 28.23
C GLY A 194 -2.77 -1.10 27.49
N ASP A 195 -3.70 -0.47 28.21
CA ASP A 195 -4.67 0.50 27.68
C ASP A 195 -4.21 1.96 27.82
N ARG A 196 -2.90 2.19 27.99
CA ARG A 196 -2.32 3.51 28.23
C ARG A 196 -1.34 3.89 27.13
N LEU A 197 -1.49 5.10 26.59
CA LEU A 197 -0.47 5.77 25.80
C LEU A 197 0.34 6.69 26.73
N VAL A 198 1.60 6.36 26.95
CA VAL A 198 2.52 7.08 27.83
C VAL A 198 3.38 8.03 27.00
N LEU A 199 3.32 9.32 27.33
CA LEU A 199 4.06 10.41 26.69
C LEU A 199 5.15 10.94 27.64
N THR A 200 6.41 10.74 27.28
CA THR A 200 7.56 11.28 28.02
C THR A 200 7.70 12.78 27.72
N PRO A 201 8.13 13.62 28.68
CA PRO A 201 8.33 15.05 28.46
C PRO A 201 9.22 15.34 27.26
N GLY A 202 8.82 16.31 26.44
CA GLY A 202 9.57 16.71 25.25
C GLY A 202 9.33 15.82 24.02
N THR A 203 8.52 14.76 24.15
CA THR A 203 8.10 13.94 23.02
C THR A 203 6.82 14.46 22.40
N THR A 204 6.74 14.36 21.07
CA THR A 204 5.49 14.50 20.32
C THR A 204 5.18 13.20 19.59
N VAL A 205 3.96 12.70 19.78
CA VAL A 205 3.40 11.61 18.98
C VAL A 205 2.47 12.23 17.95
N THR A 206 2.72 11.93 16.68
CA THR A 206 1.95 12.48 15.57
C THR A 206 1.10 11.40 14.92
N TYR A 207 -0.22 11.63 14.89
CA TYR A 207 -1.18 10.81 14.17
C TYR A 207 -1.65 11.56 12.93
N PHE A 208 -1.78 10.87 11.81
CA PHE A 208 -2.46 11.35 10.63
C PHE A 208 -3.75 10.55 10.44
N LEU A 209 -4.87 11.24 10.33
CA LEU A 209 -6.19 10.60 10.29
C LEU A 209 -7.20 11.44 9.55
N ARG A 210 -8.20 10.77 8.98
CA ARG A 210 -9.42 11.44 8.51
C ARG A 210 -10.34 11.68 9.70
N LEU A 211 -10.63 12.94 10.00
CA LEU A 211 -11.47 13.28 11.15
C LEU A 211 -12.96 13.08 10.82
N PRO A 212 -13.72 12.34 11.63
CA PRO A 212 -15.16 12.22 11.44
C PRO A 212 -15.89 13.55 11.68
N PRO A 213 -17.14 13.71 11.21
CA PRO A 213 -18.02 14.78 11.68
C PRO A 213 -18.11 14.78 13.21
N ASP A 214 -18.08 15.97 13.81
CA ASP A 214 -18.13 16.18 15.27
C ASP A 214 -16.97 15.51 16.03
N ALA A 215 -15.79 15.38 15.39
CA ALA A 215 -14.62 14.71 15.94
C ALA A 215 -14.16 15.31 17.28
N ARG A 216 -13.89 14.43 18.26
CA ARG A 216 -13.31 14.78 19.56
C ARG A 216 -12.26 13.76 19.95
N LEU A 217 -11.12 14.21 20.46
CA LEU A 217 -10.20 13.33 21.18
C LEU A 217 -10.76 13.11 22.58
N ALA A 218 -10.93 11.87 23.00
CA ALA A 218 -11.52 11.48 24.26
C ALA A 218 -10.55 10.52 25.00
N PHE A 219 -10.29 10.75 26.28
CA PHE A 219 -9.38 9.91 27.07
C PHE A 219 -9.66 10.02 28.58
N GLU A 220 -9.10 9.09 29.35
CA GLU A 220 -9.11 9.11 30.81
C GLU A 220 -7.71 9.46 31.35
N SER A 221 -7.66 10.18 32.47
CA SER A 221 -6.40 10.53 33.15
C SER A 221 -6.21 9.65 34.39
N GLY A 222 -5.05 8.99 34.51
CA GLY A 222 -4.65 8.22 35.70
C GLY A 222 -4.32 9.10 36.91
N GLU A 223 -4.21 8.50 38.11
CA GLU A 223 -3.96 9.27 39.36
C GLU A 223 -2.60 10.00 39.40
N ARG A 224 -2.66 11.28 39.79
CA ARG A 224 -1.62 12.18 40.33
C ARG A 224 -0.23 12.22 39.67
N THR A 225 -0.09 13.07 38.64
CA THR A 225 1.09 13.95 38.38
C THR A 225 0.63 15.27 37.73
N ALA A 226 1.48 16.31 37.69
CA ALA A 226 1.08 17.70 37.40
C ALA A 226 1.54 18.18 36.02
N ASP A 227 0.87 17.75 34.94
CA ASP A 227 1.31 18.07 33.57
C ASP A 227 0.24 18.64 32.66
N ARG A 228 0.70 19.31 31.60
CA ARG A 228 -0.13 19.95 30.58
C ARG A 228 -0.03 19.12 29.28
N LEU A 229 -1.10 18.42 28.93
CA LEU A 229 -1.24 17.84 27.58
C LEU A 229 -1.44 18.98 26.59
N ARG A 230 -0.70 18.98 25.48
CA ARG A 230 -0.99 19.81 24.31
C ARG A 230 -1.54 18.94 23.20
N VAL A 231 -2.70 19.35 22.67
CA VAL A 231 -3.34 18.73 21.52
C VAL A 231 -3.35 19.74 20.39
N ALA A 232 -2.50 19.53 19.39
CA ALA A 232 -2.46 20.36 18.18
C ALA A 232 -3.06 19.59 17.01
N VAL A 233 -3.82 20.28 16.16
CA VAL A 233 -4.45 19.72 14.97
C VAL A 233 -4.20 20.62 13.77
N GLN A 234 -3.89 20.02 12.62
CA GLN A 234 -3.61 20.74 11.38
C GLN A 234 -4.13 19.96 10.18
N ALA A 235 -4.90 20.62 9.31
CA ALA A 235 -5.14 20.17 7.93
C ALA A 235 -4.24 20.99 6.99
N ASP A 236 -3.88 20.47 5.80
CA ASP A 236 -2.89 21.13 4.92
C ASP A 236 -3.19 22.60 4.60
N GLU A 237 -4.44 22.92 4.27
CA GLU A 237 -4.83 24.26 3.86
C GLU A 237 -5.12 25.22 5.04
N ARG A 238 -4.81 24.78 6.27
CA ARG A 238 -5.17 25.52 7.49
C ARG A 238 -3.98 25.60 8.43
N PRO A 239 -3.82 26.73 9.15
CA PRO A 239 -2.78 26.85 10.15
C PRO A 239 -3.00 25.82 11.27
N GLU A 240 -1.91 25.34 11.86
CA GLU A 240 -2.00 24.49 13.05
C GLU A 240 -2.78 25.21 14.16
N ARG A 241 -3.73 24.50 14.77
CA ARG A 241 -4.59 25.00 15.84
C ARG A 241 -4.37 24.18 17.10
N LEU A 242 -4.27 24.88 18.23
CA LEU A 242 -4.33 24.24 19.54
C LEU A 242 -5.78 23.87 19.86
N ALA A 243 -6.10 22.58 19.79
CA ALA A 243 -7.44 22.04 20.07
C ALA A 243 -7.77 22.03 21.56
N GLY A 244 -6.74 22.03 22.42
CA GLY A 244 -6.90 22.18 23.85
C GLY A 244 -5.58 22.00 24.60
N THR A 245 -5.56 22.49 25.83
CA THR A 245 -4.58 22.05 26.82
C THR A 245 -5.29 21.67 28.09
N THR A 246 -5.16 20.42 28.51
CA THR A 246 -5.79 19.97 29.76
C THR A 246 -4.81 20.16 30.90
N ARG A 247 -5.32 20.63 32.04
CA ARG A 247 -4.62 20.63 33.33
C ARG A 247 -5.49 19.82 34.29
N ARG A 248 -4.88 18.87 35.01
CA ARG A 248 -5.41 18.17 36.19
C ARG A 248 -6.92 18.30 36.44
N GLU A 249 -7.73 17.49 35.77
CA GLU A 249 -9.06 17.14 36.24
C GLU A 249 -9.22 15.62 36.15
N PRO A 250 -9.46 14.91 37.27
CA PRO A 250 -9.81 13.49 37.25
C PRO A 250 -11.10 13.29 36.45
N GLY A 251 -11.10 12.34 35.52
CA GLY A 251 -12.29 11.98 34.76
C GLY A 251 -12.06 11.89 33.26
N HIS A 252 -13.17 11.95 32.54
CA HIS A 252 -13.20 11.86 31.08
C HIS A 252 -12.91 13.24 30.48
N LEU A 253 -11.80 13.35 29.76
CA LEU A 253 -11.34 14.59 29.14
C LEU A 253 -11.55 14.55 27.63
N THR A 254 -11.96 15.68 27.06
CA THR A 254 -12.17 15.81 25.60
C THR A 254 -11.46 17.03 25.03
N ALA A 255 -10.88 16.91 23.84
CA ALA A 255 -10.43 18.04 23.02
C ALA A 255 -11.22 18.10 21.71
N ASP A 256 -11.74 19.29 21.37
CA ASP A 256 -12.60 19.49 20.20
C ASP A 256 -11.77 19.58 18.91
N LEU A 257 -12.01 18.64 18.00
CA LEU A 257 -11.40 18.57 16.67
C LEU A 257 -12.41 18.95 15.57
N GLY A 258 -13.65 19.29 15.94
CA GLY A 258 -14.77 19.58 15.05
C GLY A 258 -14.49 20.61 13.94
N PRO A 259 -13.69 21.68 14.15
CA PRO A 259 -13.34 22.60 13.07
C PRO A 259 -12.64 21.95 11.87
N GLU A 260 -11.93 20.84 12.09
CA GLU A 260 -11.18 20.09 11.07
C GLU A 260 -11.91 18.82 10.58
N ALA A 261 -13.18 18.66 10.97
CA ALA A 261 -13.97 17.48 10.60
C ALA A 261 -14.12 17.32 9.08
N GLY A 262 -14.05 16.07 8.62
CA GLY A 262 -14.12 15.69 7.20
C GLY A 262 -12.79 15.78 6.43
N ALA A 263 -11.81 16.51 6.98
CA ALA A 263 -10.47 16.64 6.40
C ALA A 263 -9.54 15.51 6.86
N VAL A 264 -8.47 15.30 6.08
CA VAL A 264 -7.28 14.60 6.54
C VAL A 264 -6.48 15.58 7.41
N ALA A 265 -6.18 15.18 8.64
CA ALA A 265 -5.53 16.05 9.62
C ALA A 265 -4.37 15.34 10.32
N ARG A 266 -3.36 16.14 10.66
CA ARG A 266 -2.28 15.82 11.57
C ARG A 266 -2.73 16.18 12.99
N LEU A 267 -2.75 15.21 13.89
CA LEU A 267 -3.00 15.35 15.32
C LEU A 267 -1.69 15.10 16.06
N ALA A 268 -1.16 16.13 16.72
CA ALA A 268 0.05 16.05 17.51
C ALA A 268 -0.28 16.09 19.01
N LEU A 269 0.16 15.06 19.74
CA LEU A 269 0.03 14.95 21.19
C LEU A 269 1.40 15.13 21.83
N SER A 270 1.53 16.09 22.75
CA SER A 270 2.77 16.29 23.50
C SER A 270 2.52 16.57 24.98
N ALA A 271 3.45 16.10 25.82
CA ALA A 271 3.46 16.33 27.26
C ALA A 271 4.49 17.42 27.60
N ASP A 272 4.06 18.45 28.33
CA ASP A 272 4.95 19.42 28.97
C ASP A 272 5.17 19.04 30.44
N GLY A 273 6.42 18.94 30.89
CA GLY A 273 6.75 18.81 32.32
C GLY A 273 7.25 17.42 32.69
N THR A 274 6.35 16.58 33.20
CA THR A 274 6.55 15.18 33.57
C THR A 274 5.74 14.21 32.69
N GLU A 275 5.97 12.91 32.86
CA GLU A 275 5.40 11.86 32.04
C GLU A 275 3.86 11.81 32.18
N LEU A 276 3.16 11.65 31.05
CA LEU A 276 1.71 11.66 30.99
C LEU A 276 1.18 10.35 30.39
N ALA A 277 0.33 9.64 31.15
CA ALA A 277 -0.39 8.46 30.67
C ALA A 277 -1.84 8.82 30.27
N LEU A 278 -2.16 8.67 29.00
CA LEU A 278 -3.53 8.77 28.46
C LEU A 278 -4.16 7.37 28.48
N VAL A 279 -5.21 7.17 29.27
CA VAL A 279 -5.92 5.89 29.38
C VAL A 279 -7.04 5.84 28.32
N ARG A 280 -7.06 4.78 27.53
CA ARG A 280 -8.02 4.54 26.42
C ARG A 280 -8.25 5.77 25.52
N PRO A 281 -7.17 6.40 25.01
CA PRO A 281 -7.30 7.56 24.14
C PRO A 281 -7.91 7.16 22.81
N ARG A 282 -8.97 7.86 22.41
CA ARG A 282 -9.72 7.57 21.18
C ARG A 282 -10.26 8.82 20.51
N ILE A 283 -10.42 8.78 19.19
CA ILE A 283 -11.20 9.79 18.46
C ILE A 283 -12.64 9.33 18.37
N GLU A 284 -13.55 10.12 18.93
CA GLU A 284 -14.99 9.92 18.87
C GLU A 284 -15.61 10.85 17.81
N GLY A 285 -16.64 10.40 17.12
CA GLY A 285 -17.38 11.22 16.16
C GLY A 285 -18.66 10.55 15.67
N ARG A 286 -19.43 11.26 14.85
CA ARG A 286 -20.66 10.73 14.26
C ARG A 286 -20.34 9.78 13.11
N SER A 287 -20.86 8.56 13.19
CA SER A 287 -20.78 7.58 12.10
C SER A 287 -21.64 8.02 10.91
N VAL A 288 -21.08 8.02 9.71
CA VAL A 288 -21.87 8.02 8.48
C VAL A 288 -22.09 6.56 8.10
N ARG A 289 -23.09 5.91 8.71
CA ARG A 289 -23.49 4.56 8.29
C ARG A 289 -24.08 4.65 6.87
N PRO A 290 -23.62 3.85 5.90
CA PRO A 290 -24.38 3.67 4.68
C PRO A 290 -25.59 2.76 4.94
N ALA A 291 -26.60 2.87 4.06
CA ALA A 291 -27.94 2.29 4.21
C ALA A 291 -27.98 0.75 4.12
N ALA A 292 -29.08 0.12 4.53
CA ALA A 292 -29.22 -1.33 4.71
C ALA A 292 -28.65 -2.25 3.60
N ALA A 293 -28.13 -3.41 4.01
CA ALA A 293 -27.52 -4.44 3.19
C ALA A 293 -28.42 -4.92 2.03
N ALA A 294 -27.79 -5.27 0.90
CA ALA A 294 -28.48 -5.92 -0.21
C ALA A 294 -28.89 -7.35 0.18
N PRO A 295 -30.03 -7.87 -0.31
CA PRO A 295 -30.46 -9.23 0.00
C PRO A 295 -29.43 -10.26 -0.48
N ARG A 296 -29.11 -11.24 0.38
CA ARG A 296 -28.27 -12.40 0.04
C ARG A 296 -28.94 -13.22 -1.07
N PRO A 297 -28.21 -13.64 -2.12
CA PRO A 297 -28.73 -14.58 -3.10
C PRO A 297 -29.20 -15.86 -2.41
N THR A 298 -30.40 -16.34 -2.76
CA THR A 298 -31.06 -17.50 -2.14
C THR A 298 -30.90 -18.79 -2.94
N ALA A 299 -30.11 -18.77 -4.03
CA ALA A 299 -30.01 -19.91 -4.95
C ALA A 299 -28.94 -20.93 -4.49
N ARG A 300 -29.37 -22.17 -4.28
CA ARG A 300 -28.49 -23.32 -3.99
C ARG A 300 -27.86 -23.83 -5.30
N ALA A 301 -26.55 -24.10 -5.25
CA ALA A 301 -25.61 -24.46 -6.32
C ALA A 301 -25.40 -23.35 -7.37
N SER A 302 -24.37 -22.53 -7.14
CA SER A 302 -23.86 -21.57 -8.12
C SER A 302 -22.47 -22.00 -8.57
N ASN A 303 -22.29 -22.22 -9.87
CA ASN A 303 -20.97 -22.38 -10.46
C ASN A 303 -20.22 -21.06 -10.38
N VAL A 304 -18.89 -21.10 -10.47
CA VAL A 304 -18.04 -19.92 -10.50
C VAL A 304 -17.16 -19.96 -11.74
N VAL A 305 -17.20 -18.88 -12.52
CA VAL A 305 -16.22 -18.58 -13.55
C VAL A 305 -15.47 -17.33 -13.11
N LEU A 306 -14.16 -17.47 -12.90
CA LEU A 306 -13.24 -16.36 -12.70
C LEU A 306 -12.44 -16.18 -13.99
N TYR A 307 -12.73 -15.12 -14.72
CA TYR A 307 -12.02 -14.75 -15.94
C TYR A 307 -11.08 -13.58 -15.63
N VAL A 308 -9.77 -13.84 -15.70
CA VAL A 308 -8.72 -12.85 -15.49
C VAL A 308 -8.11 -12.45 -16.83
N ALA A 309 -8.12 -11.14 -17.10
CA ALA A 309 -7.48 -10.56 -18.27
C ALA A 309 -6.15 -9.92 -17.85
N ASP A 310 -5.04 -10.43 -18.40
CA ASP A 310 -3.69 -9.94 -18.14
C ASP A 310 -3.48 -8.56 -18.75
N THR A 311 -2.99 -7.60 -17.98
CA THR A 311 -2.68 -6.20 -18.40
C THR A 311 -3.83 -5.36 -18.98
N LEU A 312 -5.10 -5.77 -18.81
CA LEU A 312 -6.25 -5.02 -19.35
C LEU A 312 -6.52 -3.71 -18.59
N ARG A 313 -6.31 -2.57 -19.25
CA ARG A 313 -6.59 -1.24 -18.71
C ARG A 313 -8.09 -0.97 -18.61
N ALA A 314 -8.53 -0.44 -17.47
CA ALA A 314 -9.93 -0.03 -17.26
C ALA A 314 -10.41 1.05 -18.25
N ASP A 315 -9.53 1.97 -18.63
CA ASP A 315 -9.85 3.10 -19.52
C ASP A 315 -9.93 2.72 -21.01
N ARG A 316 -9.82 1.42 -21.32
CA ARG A 316 -9.95 0.86 -22.67
C ARG A 316 -11.25 0.08 -22.88
N LEU A 317 -12.17 0.13 -21.92
CA LEU A 317 -13.50 -0.50 -22.00
C LEU A 317 -14.64 0.52 -22.16
N GLY A 318 -15.59 0.23 -23.06
CA GLY A 318 -16.73 1.12 -23.32
C GLY A 318 -17.60 1.36 -22.08
N CYS A 319 -17.87 0.30 -21.32
CA CYS A 319 -18.63 0.34 -20.07
C CYS A 319 -17.94 1.11 -18.93
N LEU A 320 -16.67 1.49 -19.10
CA LEU A 320 -15.89 2.33 -18.20
C LEU A 320 -15.49 3.68 -18.82
N GLY A 321 -16.08 4.01 -19.98
CA GLY A 321 -16.00 5.35 -20.58
C GLY A 321 -15.13 5.45 -21.83
N TYR A 322 -14.58 4.34 -22.35
CA TYR A 322 -13.79 4.38 -23.57
C TYR A 322 -14.66 4.63 -24.80
N GLY A 323 -14.24 5.56 -25.66
CA GLY A 323 -15.04 5.99 -26.81
C GLY A 323 -14.98 5.07 -28.03
N ARG A 324 -14.02 4.14 -28.08
CA ARG A 324 -13.83 3.23 -29.22
C ARG A 324 -14.51 1.88 -28.95
N PRO A 325 -15.05 1.20 -29.98
CA PRO A 325 -15.76 -0.07 -29.83
C PRO A 325 -14.80 -1.25 -29.72
N THR A 326 -13.95 -1.23 -28.69
CA THR A 326 -12.99 -2.31 -28.37
C THR A 326 -13.64 -3.46 -27.60
N SER A 327 -14.77 -3.23 -26.92
CA SER A 327 -15.31 -4.17 -25.92
C SER A 327 -16.84 -4.36 -25.93
N PRO A 328 -17.49 -4.50 -27.11
CA PRO A 328 -18.95 -4.57 -27.19
C PRO A 328 -19.59 -5.75 -26.42
N ARG A 329 -18.93 -6.91 -26.28
CA ARG A 329 -19.46 -8.07 -25.53
C ARG A 329 -19.37 -7.83 -24.02
N LEU A 330 -18.28 -7.26 -23.52
CA LEU A 330 -18.11 -6.81 -22.15
C LEU A 330 -19.10 -5.69 -21.81
N ASP A 331 -19.36 -4.77 -22.73
CA ASP A 331 -20.37 -3.72 -22.56
C ASP A 331 -21.78 -4.31 -22.45
N ALA A 332 -22.07 -5.36 -23.22
CA ALA A 332 -23.32 -6.10 -23.08
C ALA A 332 -23.39 -6.84 -21.72
N PHE A 333 -22.30 -7.49 -21.30
CA PHE A 333 -22.20 -8.16 -20.01
C PHE A 333 -22.36 -7.19 -18.84
N ALA A 334 -21.81 -5.98 -18.93
CA ALA A 334 -21.89 -4.93 -17.93
C ALA A 334 -23.33 -4.51 -17.60
N ARG A 335 -24.24 -4.55 -18.58
CA ARG A 335 -25.66 -4.23 -18.39
C ARG A 335 -26.40 -5.21 -17.47
N GLU A 336 -25.88 -6.43 -17.32
CA GLU A 336 -26.41 -7.47 -16.44
C GLU A 336 -25.55 -7.70 -15.20
N SER A 337 -24.54 -6.87 -14.96
CA SER A 337 -23.52 -7.07 -13.93
C SER A 337 -23.50 -5.95 -12.90
N ILE A 338 -22.90 -6.24 -11.75
CA ILE A 338 -22.35 -5.22 -10.86
C ILE A 338 -21.06 -4.73 -11.48
N VAL A 339 -20.97 -3.45 -11.80
CA VAL A 339 -19.79 -2.80 -12.38
C VAL A 339 -19.13 -1.94 -11.32
N PHE A 340 -17.88 -2.22 -10.98
CA PHE A 340 -17.11 -1.40 -10.05
C PHE A 340 -16.36 -0.32 -10.84
N GLU A 341 -16.73 0.94 -10.66
CA GLU A 341 -16.17 2.06 -11.43
C GLU A 341 -14.70 2.36 -11.04
N THR A 342 -14.32 1.95 -9.84
CA THR A 342 -12.99 2.09 -9.28
C THR A 342 -12.60 0.78 -8.59
N ALA A 343 -11.87 -0.07 -9.31
CA ALA A 343 -11.23 -1.26 -8.75
C ALA A 343 -9.71 -1.13 -8.86
N MET A 344 -9.00 -1.41 -7.76
CA MET A 344 -7.54 -1.27 -7.68
C MET A 344 -6.87 -2.63 -7.55
N ALA A 345 -5.87 -2.86 -8.41
CA ALA A 345 -4.94 -3.96 -8.32
C ALA A 345 -4.01 -3.81 -7.11
N GLN A 346 -3.56 -4.93 -6.56
CA GLN A 346 -2.64 -4.93 -5.41
C GLN A 346 -1.16 -4.90 -5.83
N ALA A 347 -0.89 -5.09 -7.12
CA ALA A 347 0.41 -4.88 -7.72
C ALA A 347 0.26 -4.48 -9.20
N SER A 348 1.31 -3.92 -9.78
CA SER A 348 1.33 -3.51 -11.20
C SER A 348 1.91 -4.56 -12.14
N TRP A 349 1.99 -5.84 -11.73
CA TRP A 349 2.47 -6.94 -12.57
C TRP A 349 1.86 -8.29 -12.18
N THR A 350 1.90 -9.27 -13.10
CA THR A 350 0.98 -10.41 -13.09
C THR A 350 1.03 -11.26 -11.84
N ARG A 351 2.24 -11.65 -11.40
CA ARG A 351 2.39 -12.66 -10.33
C ARG A 351 1.82 -12.21 -8.99
N PRO A 352 2.26 -11.10 -8.38
CA PRO A 352 1.69 -10.66 -7.11
C PRO A 352 0.23 -10.25 -7.23
N SER A 353 -0.17 -9.70 -8.38
CA SER A 353 -1.54 -9.28 -8.58
C SER A 353 -2.51 -10.46 -8.61
N THR A 354 -2.19 -11.49 -9.39
CA THR A 354 -2.97 -12.74 -9.45
C THR A 354 -2.97 -13.46 -8.11
N ALA A 355 -1.83 -13.50 -7.42
CA ALA A 355 -1.76 -14.07 -6.07
C ALA A 355 -2.71 -13.35 -5.09
N SER A 356 -2.84 -12.02 -5.19
CA SER A 356 -3.78 -11.24 -4.40
C SER A 356 -5.24 -11.57 -4.71
N ILE A 357 -5.60 -11.75 -5.98
CA ILE A 357 -6.96 -12.18 -6.41
C ILE A 357 -7.30 -13.55 -5.82
N LEU A 358 -6.41 -14.53 -5.96
CA LEU A 358 -6.68 -15.92 -5.61
C LEU A 358 -6.58 -16.20 -4.11
N THR A 359 -5.85 -15.39 -3.34
CA THR A 359 -5.75 -15.57 -1.88
C THR A 359 -6.55 -14.56 -1.07
N GLY A 360 -7.03 -13.48 -1.70
CA GLY A 360 -7.67 -12.39 -1.01
C GLY A 360 -6.72 -11.62 -0.08
N ARG A 361 -5.40 -11.64 -0.33
CA ARG A 361 -4.36 -11.07 0.55
C ARG A 361 -3.43 -10.09 -0.16
N TYR A 362 -2.77 -9.22 0.61
CA TYR A 362 -1.77 -8.30 0.05
C TYR A 362 -0.46 -9.01 -0.33
N PRO A 363 0.36 -8.41 -1.22
CA PRO A 363 1.63 -9.01 -1.64
C PRO A 363 2.60 -9.36 -0.52
N ALA A 364 2.67 -8.52 0.52
CA ALA A 364 3.47 -8.78 1.70
C ALA A 364 3.05 -10.04 2.48
N GLU A 365 1.77 -10.43 2.41
CA GLU A 365 1.23 -11.61 3.12
C GLU A 365 1.47 -12.89 2.33
N HIS A 366 1.20 -12.85 1.02
CA HIS A 366 1.25 -14.05 0.17
C HIS A 366 2.65 -14.36 -0.40
N GLY A 367 3.61 -13.44 -0.29
CA GLY A 367 5.04 -13.69 -0.54
C GLY A 367 5.50 -13.64 -1.99
N ALA A 368 4.61 -13.85 -2.96
CA ALA A 368 4.89 -13.80 -4.41
C ALA A 368 5.20 -12.37 -4.96
N ARG A 369 6.26 -11.73 -4.47
CA ARG A 369 6.58 -10.29 -4.65
C ARG A 369 7.75 -9.99 -5.59
N SER A 370 8.51 -11.00 -5.99
CA SER A 370 9.72 -10.88 -6.82
C SER A 370 9.81 -11.99 -7.87
N LEU A 371 10.71 -11.85 -8.83
CA LEU A 371 10.93 -12.83 -9.91
C LEU A 371 11.24 -14.24 -9.40
N MET A 372 11.89 -14.38 -8.25
CA MET A 372 12.26 -15.69 -7.67
C MET A 372 11.20 -16.24 -6.72
N SER A 373 10.24 -15.41 -6.29
CA SER A 373 9.26 -15.81 -5.29
C SER A 373 8.10 -16.61 -5.89
N ALA A 374 7.59 -17.53 -5.09
CA ALA A 374 6.37 -18.29 -5.31
C ALA A 374 5.30 -17.91 -4.29
N LEU A 375 4.07 -18.35 -4.53
CA LEU A 375 2.97 -18.22 -3.59
C LEU A 375 3.22 -19.12 -2.37
N ARG A 376 3.14 -18.55 -1.16
CA ARG A 376 3.34 -19.31 0.09
C ARG A 376 2.46 -20.55 0.18
N ALA A 377 3.08 -21.69 0.48
CA ALA A 377 2.42 -22.99 0.53
C ALA A 377 1.40 -23.17 1.68
N ASP A 378 1.50 -22.39 2.75
CA ASP A 378 0.64 -22.48 3.94
C ASP A 378 -0.68 -21.71 3.83
N LEU A 379 -0.82 -20.84 2.82
CA LEU A 379 -2.02 -20.04 2.64
C LEU A 379 -3.07 -20.78 1.81
N PRO A 380 -4.35 -20.75 2.24
CA PRO A 380 -5.45 -21.24 1.41
C PRO A 380 -5.66 -20.31 0.20
N THR A 381 -5.86 -20.92 -0.96
CA THR A 381 -6.29 -20.25 -2.19
C THR A 381 -7.79 -20.42 -2.38
N MET A 382 -8.39 -19.58 -3.24
CA MET A 382 -9.77 -19.70 -3.70
C MET A 382 -10.09 -21.13 -4.17
N ALA A 383 -9.17 -21.72 -4.94
CA ALA A 383 -9.31 -23.08 -5.45
C ALA A 383 -9.33 -24.12 -4.31
N THR A 384 -8.41 -24.01 -3.33
CA THR A 384 -8.41 -24.94 -2.19
C THR A 384 -9.71 -24.86 -1.37
N ILE A 385 -10.20 -23.65 -1.11
CA ILE A 385 -11.45 -23.43 -0.36
C ILE A 385 -12.65 -24.02 -1.11
N LEU A 386 -12.73 -23.82 -2.43
CA LEU A 386 -13.84 -24.32 -3.24
C LEU A 386 -13.77 -25.84 -3.43
N ALA A 387 -12.57 -26.41 -3.59
CA ALA A 387 -12.37 -27.85 -3.64
C ALA A 387 -12.83 -28.52 -2.32
N GLU A 388 -12.47 -27.95 -1.16
CA GLU A 388 -12.94 -28.40 0.16
C GLU A 388 -14.47 -28.28 0.31
N ALA A 389 -15.08 -27.25 -0.31
CA ALA A 389 -16.53 -27.09 -0.39
C ALA A 389 -17.21 -28.04 -1.40
N GLY A 390 -16.44 -28.90 -2.07
CA GLY A 390 -16.95 -29.96 -2.94
C GLY A 390 -17.14 -29.57 -4.40
N TYR A 391 -16.53 -28.48 -4.85
CA TYR A 391 -16.54 -28.04 -6.25
C TYR A 391 -15.57 -28.86 -7.11
N ASP A 392 -15.94 -29.08 -8.37
CA ASP A 392 -14.97 -29.48 -9.39
C ASP A 392 -14.14 -28.25 -9.78
N THR A 393 -12.81 -28.31 -9.63
CA THR A 393 -11.92 -27.16 -9.82
C THR A 393 -11.01 -27.36 -11.03
N ALA A 394 -11.07 -26.44 -12.00
CA ALA A 394 -10.14 -26.42 -13.13
C ALA A 394 -9.62 -25.02 -13.43
N ALA A 395 -8.37 -24.98 -13.91
CA ALA A 395 -7.71 -23.78 -14.37
C ALA A 395 -7.14 -23.98 -15.78
N PHE A 396 -7.29 -22.97 -16.63
CA PHE A 396 -6.60 -22.87 -17.90
C PHE A 396 -5.92 -21.50 -17.95
N VAL A 397 -4.61 -21.49 -18.16
CA VAL A 397 -3.80 -20.27 -18.09
C VAL A 397 -2.79 -20.20 -19.22
N THR A 398 -2.53 -18.99 -19.72
CA THR A 398 -1.58 -18.74 -20.81
C THR A 398 -0.33 -17.97 -20.37
N ASN A 399 -0.26 -17.47 -19.13
CA ASN A 399 0.87 -16.70 -18.61
C ASN A 399 1.79 -17.55 -17.71
N LEU A 400 3.09 -17.57 -18.00
CA LEU A 400 4.11 -18.27 -17.21
C LEU A 400 4.17 -17.82 -15.75
N ASN A 401 3.88 -16.55 -15.44
CA ASN A 401 3.90 -16.01 -14.07
C ASN A 401 2.88 -16.67 -13.14
N VAL A 402 1.90 -17.37 -13.69
CA VAL A 402 0.90 -18.13 -12.95
C VAL A 402 1.05 -19.64 -13.17
N ALA A 403 2.21 -20.12 -13.61
CA ALA A 403 2.45 -21.54 -13.80
C ALA A 403 2.55 -22.32 -12.46
N PRO A 404 2.35 -23.65 -12.47
CA PRO A 404 2.44 -24.50 -11.26
C PRO A 404 3.73 -24.33 -10.46
N ARG A 405 4.85 -24.04 -11.12
CA ARG A 405 6.14 -23.82 -10.45
C ARG A 405 6.15 -22.67 -9.45
N PHE A 406 5.18 -21.75 -9.54
CA PHE A 406 4.99 -20.65 -8.60
C PHE A 406 3.86 -20.90 -7.58
N GLY A 407 3.30 -22.13 -7.55
CA GLY A 407 2.32 -22.58 -6.54
C GLY A 407 0.87 -22.20 -6.82
N PHE A 408 0.54 -21.84 -8.06
CA PHE A 408 -0.82 -21.43 -8.49
C PHE A 408 -1.77 -22.60 -8.79
N ASP A 409 -1.24 -23.81 -8.96
CA ASP A 409 -2.00 -25.04 -9.21
C ASP A 409 -2.72 -25.58 -7.97
N ARG A 410 -2.32 -25.11 -6.78
CA ARG A 410 -2.85 -25.59 -5.51
C ARG A 410 -4.38 -25.40 -5.40
N GLY A 411 -5.07 -26.52 -5.22
CA GLY A 411 -6.53 -26.60 -5.07
C GLY A 411 -7.29 -26.86 -6.36
N PHE A 412 -6.62 -26.85 -7.51
CA PHE A 412 -7.22 -27.26 -8.78
C PHE A 412 -7.07 -28.77 -8.97
N ALA A 413 -8.17 -29.46 -9.30
CA ALA A 413 -8.12 -30.87 -9.71
C ALA A 413 -7.47 -31.02 -11.08
N GLU A 414 -7.69 -30.04 -11.97
CA GLU A 414 -7.05 -29.95 -13.27
C GLU A 414 -6.42 -28.56 -13.47
N TYR A 415 -5.12 -28.51 -13.77
CA TYR A 415 -4.41 -27.27 -14.06
C TYR A 415 -3.70 -27.36 -15.41
N HIS A 416 -4.19 -26.60 -16.37
CA HIS A 416 -3.70 -26.60 -17.75
C HIS A 416 -2.97 -25.30 -18.05
N TYR A 417 -1.65 -25.32 -17.94
CA TYR A 417 -0.80 -24.25 -18.46
C TYR A 417 -0.55 -24.48 -19.95
N LEU A 418 -1.09 -23.59 -20.79
CA LEU A 418 -0.90 -23.63 -22.24
C LEU A 418 0.39 -22.88 -22.58
N GLU A 419 1.47 -23.64 -22.77
CA GLU A 419 2.78 -23.06 -23.00
C GLU A 419 2.86 -22.24 -24.29
N GLU A 420 3.53 -21.10 -24.19
CA GLU A 420 4.07 -20.33 -25.31
C GLU A 420 4.97 -21.22 -26.19
N ARG A 421 4.89 -21.06 -27.52
CA ARG A 421 5.71 -21.82 -28.47
C ARG A 421 6.47 -20.89 -29.40
N ASP A 422 7.77 -21.14 -29.54
CA ASP A 422 8.70 -20.35 -30.36
C ASP A 422 8.37 -20.37 -31.87
N ASP A 423 7.51 -21.29 -32.34
CA ASP A 423 7.09 -21.43 -33.74
C ASP A 423 5.81 -20.65 -34.09
N ARG A 424 5.24 -19.90 -33.13
CA ARG A 424 4.01 -19.11 -33.33
C ARG A 424 4.30 -17.69 -33.78
N GLU A 425 3.38 -17.13 -34.57
CA GLU A 425 3.43 -15.73 -35.02
C GLU A 425 3.18 -14.75 -33.85
N THR A 426 2.43 -15.18 -32.83
CA THR A 426 2.22 -14.52 -31.53
C THR A 426 2.99 -15.23 -30.43
N VAL A 427 3.54 -14.49 -29.46
CA VAL A 427 4.35 -15.09 -28.37
C VAL A 427 3.45 -15.82 -27.36
N TYR A 428 2.19 -15.38 -27.20
CA TYR A 428 1.19 -16.00 -26.31
C TYR A 428 0.12 -16.81 -27.05
N VAL A 429 -0.50 -17.73 -26.31
CA VAL A 429 -1.72 -18.46 -26.68
C VAL A 429 -2.91 -17.50 -26.56
N SER A 430 -3.73 -17.38 -27.60
CA SER A 430 -4.88 -16.45 -27.60
C SER A 430 -6.01 -16.90 -26.66
N ALA A 431 -6.86 -15.97 -26.21
CA ALA A 431 -8.05 -16.26 -25.43
C ALA A 431 -9.02 -17.21 -26.18
N ALA A 432 -9.04 -17.16 -27.51
CA ALA A 432 -9.82 -18.09 -28.32
C ALA A 432 -9.29 -19.52 -28.22
N GLU A 433 -7.97 -19.72 -28.27
CA GLU A 433 -7.34 -21.02 -28.06
C GLU A 433 -7.47 -21.49 -26.61
N LEU A 434 -7.34 -20.58 -25.64
CA LEU A 434 -7.61 -20.84 -24.22
C LEU A 434 -9.02 -21.39 -24.02
N ASN A 435 -10.02 -20.73 -24.59
CA ASN A 435 -11.40 -21.20 -24.59
C ASN A 435 -11.56 -22.55 -25.28
N ALA A 436 -10.90 -22.77 -26.42
CA ALA A 436 -10.94 -24.04 -27.14
C ALA A 436 -10.38 -25.20 -26.30
N ALA A 437 -9.38 -24.95 -25.45
CA ALA A 437 -8.86 -25.92 -24.49
C ALA A 437 -9.80 -26.14 -23.29
N ALA A 438 -10.46 -25.09 -22.81
CA ALA A 438 -11.36 -25.15 -21.65
C ALA A 438 -12.75 -25.72 -21.96
N PHE A 439 -13.27 -25.55 -23.18
CA PHE A 439 -14.62 -25.97 -23.55
C PHE A 439 -14.86 -27.48 -23.44
N PRO A 440 -13.94 -28.38 -23.88
CA PRO A 440 -14.11 -29.81 -23.66
C PRO A 440 -14.33 -30.17 -22.18
N TRP A 441 -13.62 -29.52 -21.27
CA TRP A 441 -13.78 -29.71 -19.84
C TRP A 441 -15.15 -29.21 -19.34
N LEU A 442 -15.54 -27.99 -19.76
CA LEU A 442 -16.85 -27.41 -19.43
C LEU A 442 -18.03 -28.23 -19.98
N ASP A 443 -17.85 -28.85 -21.14
CA ASP A 443 -18.84 -29.71 -21.79
C ASP A 443 -18.96 -31.08 -21.10
N ALA A 444 -17.84 -31.63 -20.63
CA ALA A 444 -17.76 -32.92 -19.94
C ALA A 444 -18.02 -32.83 -18.42
N ARG A 445 -18.35 -31.63 -17.91
CA ARG A 445 -18.57 -31.37 -16.49
C ARG A 445 -19.52 -32.37 -15.83
N SER A 446 -19.33 -32.60 -14.54
CA SER A 446 -20.26 -33.39 -13.73
C SER A 446 -21.48 -32.58 -13.27
N ASP A 447 -22.41 -33.22 -12.54
CA ASP A 447 -23.54 -32.53 -11.90
C ASP A 447 -23.10 -31.71 -10.65
N ARG A 448 -21.84 -31.81 -10.23
CA ARG A 448 -21.29 -31.02 -9.12
C ARG A 448 -21.13 -29.55 -9.55
N PRO A 449 -21.22 -28.59 -8.62
CA PRO A 449 -20.88 -27.22 -8.94
C PRO A 449 -19.41 -27.11 -9.30
N PHE A 450 -19.05 -26.22 -10.22
CA PHE A 450 -17.67 -26.08 -10.67
C PHE A 450 -17.09 -24.70 -10.38
N PHE A 451 -15.77 -24.64 -10.24
CA PHE A 451 -14.96 -23.45 -10.27
C PHE A 451 -14.01 -23.53 -11.47
N LEU A 452 -14.23 -22.66 -12.44
CA LEU A 452 -13.41 -22.52 -13.64
C LEU A 452 -12.64 -21.21 -13.57
N TYR A 453 -11.32 -21.31 -13.53
CA TYR A 453 -10.39 -20.19 -13.61
C TYR A 453 -9.79 -20.12 -15.02
N LEU A 454 -9.96 -18.98 -15.69
CA LEU A 454 -9.38 -18.69 -17.00
C LEU A 454 -8.49 -17.46 -16.86
N HIS A 455 -7.23 -17.56 -17.29
CA HIS A 455 -6.29 -16.44 -17.32
C HIS A 455 -5.79 -16.23 -18.75
N ALA A 456 -6.27 -15.16 -19.38
CA ALA A 456 -5.97 -14.81 -20.77
C ALA A 456 -4.89 -13.72 -20.85
N THR A 457 -3.91 -13.89 -21.74
CA THR A 457 -2.72 -13.03 -21.88
C THR A 457 -2.79 -12.05 -23.05
N ASP A 458 -3.89 -12.04 -23.82
CA ASP A 458 -3.98 -11.37 -25.12
C ASP A 458 -3.57 -9.88 -25.09
N THR A 459 -3.92 -9.17 -24.03
CA THR A 459 -3.62 -7.74 -23.90
C THR A 459 -2.19 -7.42 -23.45
N HIS A 460 -1.37 -8.42 -23.11
CA HIS A 460 0.01 -8.25 -22.67
C HIS A 460 0.97 -8.07 -23.86
N ALA A 461 2.02 -7.27 -23.70
CA ALA A 461 3.05 -7.13 -24.72
C ALA A 461 3.79 -8.47 -24.98
N PRO A 462 4.20 -8.80 -26.23
CA PRO A 462 4.10 -7.98 -27.44
C PRO A 462 2.73 -8.07 -28.12
N TYR A 463 2.05 -6.94 -28.31
CA TYR A 463 0.74 -6.88 -28.96
C TYR A 463 0.83 -7.28 -30.44
N ARG A 464 0.14 -8.34 -30.83
CA ARG A 464 0.16 -8.91 -32.18
C ARG A 464 -1.24 -9.36 -32.58
N PRO A 465 -2.22 -8.44 -32.64
CA PRO A 465 -3.58 -8.83 -32.98
C PRO A 465 -3.61 -9.30 -34.45
N PRO A 466 -4.58 -10.16 -34.83
CA PRO A 466 -4.70 -10.62 -36.21
C PRO A 466 -4.83 -9.46 -37.21
N PRO A 467 -4.41 -9.63 -38.48
CA PRO A 467 -4.54 -8.59 -39.49
C PRO A 467 -5.97 -8.03 -39.60
N GLY A 468 -6.10 -6.71 -39.65
CA GLY A 468 -7.38 -6.00 -39.69
C GLY A 468 -7.88 -5.53 -38.32
N TYR A 469 -7.36 -6.05 -37.21
CA TYR A 469 -7.78 -5.61 -35.88
C TYR A 469 -7.20 -4.25 -35.50
N ALA A 470 -5.88 -4.08 -35.64
CA ALA A 470 -5.23 -2.80 -35.30
C ALA A 470 -5.65 -1.68 -36.25
N GLU A 471 -5.88 -2.00 -37.53
CA GLU A 471 -6.28 -1.07 -38.58
C GLU A 471 -7.67 -0.46 -38.33
N ARG A 472 -8.53 -1.11 -37.53
CA ARG A 472 -9.81 -0.54 -37.08
C ARG A 472 -9.62 0.66 -36.16
N PHE A 473 -8.49 0.74 -35.47
CA PHE A 473 -8.24 1.68 -34.38
C PHE A 473 -7.08 2.64 -34.65
N LEU A 474 -6.26 2.37 -35.68
CA LEU A 474 -5.21 3.27 -36.13
C LEU A 474 -5.82 4.43 -36.93
N PRO A 475 -5.68 5.69 -36.48
CA PRO A 475 -6.16 6.84 -37.24
C PRO A 475 -5.43 6.95 -38.59
N PRO A 476 -6.12 7.38 -39.66
CA PRO A 476 -5.57 7.38 -41.03
C PRO A 476 -4.43 8.40 -41.24
N ASP A 477 -4.34 9.42 -40.39
CA ASP A 477 -3.33 10.48 -40.40
C ASP A 477 -2.05 10.12 -39.61
N ILE A 478 -2.04 8.96 -38.96
CA ILE A 478 -0.88 8.46 -38.21
C ILE A 478 0.07 7.72 -39.15
N HIS A 479 1.35 8.09 -39.11
CA HIS A 479 2.40 7.51 -39.94
C HIS A 479 3.57 7.01 -39.06
N PRO A 480 3.41 5.84 -38.43
CA PRO A 480 4.42 5.29 -37.52
C PRO A 480 5.74 5.04 -38.25
N THR A 481 6.85 5.27 -37.57
CA THR A 481 8.19 4.98 -38.07
C THR A 481 8.67 3.58 -37.69
N ILE A 482 7.93 2.90 -36.82
CA ILE A 482 8.15 1.51 -36.41
C ILE A 482 7.06 0.60 -36.99
N GLY A 483 7.37 -0.70 -37.09
CA GLY A 483 6.40 -1.71 -37.52
C GLY A 483 5.63 -2.32 -36.35
N PRO A 484 4.52 -3.02 -36.60
CA PRO A 484 3.70 -3.63 -35.55
C PRO A 484 4.41 -4.77 -34.80
N ARG A 485 5.54 -5.27 -35.33
CA ARG A 485 6.37 -6.30 -34.70
C ARG A 485 7.53 -5.73 -33.89
N THR A 486 7.69 -4.41 -33.83
CA THR A 486 8.74 -3.77 -33.02
C THR A 486 8.46 -4.02 -31.54
N PRO A 487 9.41 -4.61 -30.77
CA PRO A 487 9.22 -4.84 -29.34
C PRO A 487 8.97 -3.53 -28.59
N VAL A 488 8.01 -3.53 -27.66
CA VAL A 488 7.67 -2.33 -26.86
C VAL A 488 8.90 -1.79 -26.09
N LEU A 489 9.74 -2.69 -25.59
CA LEU A 489 10.98 -2.35 -24.89
C LEU A 489 11.96 -1.54 -25.74
N THR A 490 11.91 -1.66 -27.07
CA THR A 490 12.76 -0.84 -27.96
C THR A 490 12.44 0.65 -27.84
N LEU A 491 11.19 1.03 -27.51
CA LEU A 491 10.83 2.44 -27.28
C LEU A 491 11.35 2.95 -25.94
N LEU A 492 11.46 2.07 -24.94
CA LEU A 492 12.07 2.39 -23.65
C LEU A 492 13.59 2.59 -23.81
N GLU A 493 14.26 1.68 -24.54
CA GLU A 493 15.70 1.73 -24.80
C GLU A 493 16.10 2.88 -25.74
N ARG A 494 15.19 3.29 -26.63
CA ARG A 494 15.41 4.38 -27.59
C ARG A 494 14.29 5.42 -27.48
N PRO A 495 14.35 6.32 -26.49
CA PRO A 495 13.29 7.33 -26.26
C PRO A 495 12.99 8.22 -27.47
N THR A 496 13.91 8.37 -28.42
CA THR A 496 13.67 9.08 -29.69
C THR A 496 12.62 8.42 -30.58
N LEU A 497 12.30 7.15 -30.34
CA LEU A 497 11.23 6.41 -31.02
C LEU A 497 9.87 6.55 -30.33
N ALA A 498 9.79 7.15 -29.14
CA ALA A 498 8.53 7.44 -28.44
C ALA A 498 7.81 8.66 -29.05
N THR A 499 7.64 8.67 -30.37
CA THR A 499 6.88 9.71 -31.08
C THR A 499 5.38 9.49 -30.89
N ALA A 500 4.59 10.55 -31.08
CA ALA A 500 3.12 10.46 -30.99
C ALA A 500 2.55 9.38 -31.92
N ASP A 501 3.07 9.27 -33.15
CA ASP A 501 2.63 8.28 -34.14
C ASP A 501 2.96 6.84 -33.72
N ASN A 502 4.15 6.61 -33.14
CA ASN A 502 4.53 5.29 -32.67
C ASN A 502 3.75 4.87 -31.41
N ILE A 503 3.48 5.82 -30.50
CA ILE A 503 2.61 5.59 -29.35
C ILE A 503 1.16 5.31 -29.82
N ALA A 504 0.67 6.02 -30.84
CA ALA A 504 -0.64 5.77 -31.42
C ALA A 504 -0.74 4.38 -32.08
N LEU A 505 0.33 3.91 -32.73
CA LEU A 505 0.42 2.54 -33.24
C LEU A 505 0.31 1.50 -32.12
N LEU A 506 1.08 1.66 -31.03
CA LEU A 506 1.01 0.77 -29.87
C LEU A 506 -0.41 0.73 -29.28
N GLY A 507 -1.04 1.90 -29.13
CA GLY A 507 -2.41 2.00 -28.67
C GLY A 507 -3.41 1.29 -29.59
N ALA A 508 -3.23 1.36 -30.91
CA ALA A 508 -4.10 0.66 -31.88
C ALA A 508 -3.90 -0.85 -31.88
N LEU A 509 -2.66 -1.33 -31.71
CA LEU A 509 -2.38 -2.77 -31.55
C LEU A 509 -3.03 -3.30 -30.26
N TYR A 510 -2.87 -2.58 -29.16
CA TYR A 510 -3.50 -2.94 -27.90
C TYR A 510 -5.03 -2.93 -27.98
N ASP A 511 -5.65 -1.90 -28.57
CA ASP A 511 -7.10 -1.85 -28.79
C ASP A 511 -7.59 -3.05 -29.65
N GLY A 512 -6.75 -3.52 -30.57
CA GLY A 512 -6.97 -4.74 -31.35
C GLY A 512 -7.01 -6.01 -30.48
N GLU A 513 -6.07 -6.15 -29.54
CA GLU A 513 -6.05 -7.25 -28.58
C GLU A 513 -7.24 -7.22 -27.62
N VAL A 514 -7.63 -6.03 -27.15
CA VAL A 514 -8.85 -5.88 -26.32
C VAL A 514 -10.08 -6.39 -27.07
N ALA A 515 -10.20 -6.10 -28.37
CA ALA A 515 -11.30 -6.59 -29.20
C ALA A 515 -11.28 -8.10 -29.40
N LEU A 516 -10.10 -8.72 -29.55
CA LEU A 516 -9.97 -10.16 -29.64
C LEU A 516 -10.37 -10.84 -28.32
N LEU A 517 -9.90 -10.31 -27.20
CA LEU A 517 -10.24 -10.76 -25.85
C LEU A 517 -11.75 -10.65 -25.59
N ASP A 518 -12.38 -9.55 -26.01
CA ASP A 518 -13.81 -9.32 -25.88
C ASP A 518 -14.65 -10.36 -26.65
N GLU A 519 -14.24 -10.69 -27.88
CA GLU A 519 -14.87 -11.73 -28.68
C GLU A 519 -14.77 -13.11 -28.02
N ALA A 520 -13.58 -13.46 -27.52
CA ALA A 520 -13.35 -14.70 -26.80
C ALA A 520 -14.19 -14.78 -25.50
N PHE A 521 -14.22 -13.71 -24.71
CA PHE A 521 -15.07 -13.65 -23.52
C PHE A 521 -16.56 -13.80 -23.88
N GLY A 522 -17.00 -13.16 -24.96
CA GLY A 522 -18.34 -13.34 -25.51
C GLY A 522 -18.64 -14.80 -25.86
N ALA A 523 -17.71 -15.51 -26.49
CA ALA A 523 -17.86 -16.92 -26.83
C ALA A 523 -18.00 -17.82 -25.60
N LEU A 524 -17.28 -17.54 -24.51
CA LEU A 524 -17.46 -18.23 -23.23
C LEU A 524 -18.86 -18.02 -22.66
N LEU A 525 -19.36 -16.77 -22.66
CA LEU A 525 -20.71 -16.47 -22.22
C LEU A 525 -21.77 -17.19 -23.06
N ASP A 526 -21.56 -17.25 -24.38
CA ASP A 526 -22.44 -17.95 -25.30
C ASP A 526 -22.40 -19.47 -25.07
N ARG A 527 -21.22 -20.04 -24.72
CA ARG A 527 -21.10 -21.46 -24.33
C ARG A 527 -21.85 -21.78 -23.04
N LEU A 528 -21.73 -20.91 -22.02
CA LEU A 528 -22.50 -21.06 -20.77
C LEU A 528 -24.02 -21.03 -21.02
N ARG A 529 -24.49 -20.12 -21.88
CA ARG A 529 -25.91 -20.04 -22.29
C ARG A 529 -26.36 -21.30 -23.03
N ALA A 530 -25.55 -21.81 -23.95
CA ALA A 530 -25.88 -23.03 -24.70
C ALA A 530 -26.07 -24.25 -23.78
N HIS A 531 -25.39 -24.28 -22.63
CA HIS A 531 -25.53 -25.31 -21.60
C HIS A 531 -26.61 -25.00 -20.53
N GLY A 532 -27.34 -23.89 -20.66
CA GLY A 532 -28.32 -23.46 -19.66
C GLY A 532 -27.70 -23.04 -18.32
N LEU A 533 -26.41 -22.72 -18.29
CA LEU A 533 -25.66 -22.39 -17.07
C LEU A 533 -25.63 -20.88 -16.78
N ASP A 534 -26.12 -20.04 -17.69
CA ASP A 534 -25.95 -18.58 -17.64
C ASP A 534 -26.60 -17.94 -16.40
N ARG A 535 -27.71 -18.52 -15.92
CA ARG A 535 -28.41 -18.07 -14.70
C ARG A 535 -27.91 -18.78 -13.44
N SER A 536 -27.19 -19.90 -13.53
CA SER A 536 -26.68 -20.65 -12.37
C SER A 536 -25.18 -20.43 -12.12
N THR A 537 -24.55 -19.52 -12.85
CA THR A 537 -23.11 -19.27 -12.77
C THR A 537 -22.83 -17.84 -12.35
N LEU A 538 -22.07 -17.69 -11.26
CA LEU A 538 -21.39 -16.45 -10.91
C LEU A 538 -20.25 -16.25 -11.91
N VAL A 539 -20.30 -15.18 -12.69
CA VAL A 539 -19.23 -14.80 -13.61
C VAL A 539 -18.55 -13.55 -13.08
N VAL A 540 -17.26 -13.66 -12.78
CA VAL A 540 -16.40 -12.56 -12.37
C VAL A 540 -15.39 -12.31 -13.48
N PHE A 541 -15.42 -11.10 -14.04
CA PHE A 541 -14.41 -10.61 -14.97
C PHE A 541 -13.56 -9.56 -14.26
N VAL A 542 -12.24 -9.74 -14.24
CA VAL A 542 -11.32 -8.83 -13.58
C VAL A 542 -10.01 -8.77 -14.36
N ALA A 543 -9.34 -7.61 -14.40
CA ALA A 543 -7.95 -7.59 -14.83
C ALA A 543 -7.01 -7.69 -13.64
N ASP A 544 -5.86 -8.31 -13.84
CA ASP A 544 -4.82 -8.37 -12.82
C ASP A 544 -4.08 -7.02 -12.69
N HIS A 545 -3.75 -6.35 -13.79
CA HIS A 545 -3.25 -4.99 -13.82
C HIS A 545 -3.52 -4.39 -15.20
N GLY A 546 -3.01 -3.19 -15.46
CA GLY A 546 -3.04 -2.55 -16.77
C GLY A 546 -1.63 -2.39 -17.36
N GLU A 547 -1.48 -1.41 -18.24
CA GLU A 547 -0.29 -1.23 -19.07
C GLU A 547 0.00 0.26 -19.36
N GLU A 548 1.28 0.66 -19.37
CA GLU A 548 1.71 2.03 -19.65
C GLU A 548 2.08 2.22 -21.13
N PHE A 549 1.56 3.29 -21.74
CA PHE A 549 1.82 3.70 -23.12
C PHE A 549 2.46 5.10 -23.18
N HIS A 550 3.52 5.32 -22.41
CA HIS A 550 4.17 6.63 -22.26
C HIS A 550 3.28 7.67 -21.55
N ASP A 551 2.26 7.22 -20.83
CA ASP A 551 1.37 8.08 -20.03
C ASP A 551 2.19 8.93 -19.03
N HIS A 552 3.20 8.33 -18.39
CA HIS A 552 4.14 8.99 -17.48
C HIS A 552 5.61 8.82 -17.91
N GLY A 553 5.85 8.63 -19.21
CA GLY A 553 7.17 8.45 -19.80
C GLY A 553 7.73 7.03 -19.74
N GLY A 554 7.00 6.08 -19.15
CA GLY A 554 7.32 4.66 -19.16
C GLY A 554 6.60 3.90 -20.26
N PHE A 555 6.94 2.63 -20.41
CA PHE A 555 6.19 1.67 -21.22
C PHE A 555 6.08 0.38 -20.41
N ASP A 556 5.17 -0.51 -20.84
CA ASP A 556 5.01 -1.84 -20.23
C ASP A 556 4.43 -1.69 -18.80
N HIS A 557 4.71 -2.61 -17.89
CA HIS A 557 4.14 -2.59 -16.55
C HIS A 557 5.17 -2.95 -15.46
N GLY A 558 4.72 -3.03 -14.20
CA GLY A 558 5.50 -3.43 -13.04
C GLY A 558 6.52 -2.41 -12.49
N ARG A 559 6.87 -1.35 -13.23
CA ARG A 559 7.89 -0.36 -12.79
C ARG A 559 7.31 0.83 -12.03
N THR A 560 6.06 1.18 -12.29
CA THR A 560 5.35 2.29 -11.63
C THR A 560 4.03 1.77 -11.00
N LEU A 561 3.25 2.66 -10.41
CA LEU A 561 1.97 2.35 -9.76
C LEU A 561 0.88 3.32 -10.19
N TYR A 562 0.96 3.92 -11.38
CA TYR A 562 -0.04 4.87 -11.90
C TYR A 562 -1.37 4.19 -12.27
N GLN A 563 -2.44 4.98 -12.44
CA GLN A 563 -3.82 4.50 -12.67
C GLN A 563 -3.91 3.56 -13.87
N GLU A 564 -3.18 3.84 -14.95
CA GLU A 564 -3.13 2.96 -16.11
C GLU A 564 -2.60 1.56 -15.80
N LEU A 565 -1.80 1.39 -14.74
CA LEU A 565 -1.31 0.09 -14.29
C LEU A 565 -2.17 -0.55 -13.20
N VAL A 566 -2.74 0.23 -12.28
CA VAL A 566 -3.39 -0.34 -11.09
C VAL A 566 -4.91 -0.19 -11.07
N ARG A 567 -5.51 0.64 -11.92
CA ARG A 567 -6.97 0.73 -12.04
C ARG A 567 -7.45 -0.27 -13.09
N VAL A 568 -8.10 -1.30 -12.60
CA VAL A 568 -8.51 -2.47 -13.40
C VAL A 568 -10.02 -2.53 -13.56
N PRO A 569 -10.54 -3.12 -14.65
CA PRO A 569 -11.94 -3.49 -14.72
C PRO A 569 -12.27 -4.58 -13.70
N LEU A 570 -13.42 -4.46 -13.04
CA LEU A 570 -14.02 -5.52 -12.24
C LEU A 570 -15.53 -5.51 -12.46
N LEU A 571 -16.05 -6.63 -12.97
CA LEU A 571 -17.45 -6.84 -13.27
C LEU A 571 -17.90 -8.19 -12.69
N MET A 572 -19.08 -8.21 -12.06
CA MET A 572 -19.62 -9.42 -11.44
C MET A 572 -21.09 -9.62 -11.81
N ARG A 573 -21.40 -10.70 -12.55
CA ARG A 573 -22.78 -11.12 -12.79
C ARG A 573 -23.16 -12.19 -11.78
N LEU A 574 -24.08 -11.82 -10.88
CA LEU A 574 -24.59 -12.76 -9.88
C LEU A 574 -25.48 -13.83 -10.54
N PRO A 575 -25.54 -15.04 -9.96
CA PRO A 575 -26.53 -16.05 -10.31
C PRO A 575 -27.96 -15.48 -10.29
N GLY A 576 -28.77 -15.88 -11.26
CA GLY A 576 -30.11 -15.35 -11.52
C GLY A 576 -30.13 -14.02 -12.29
N GLY A 577 -28.99 -13.36 -12.49
CA GLY A 577 -28.90 -12.08 -13.18
C GLY A 577 -29.49 -10.90 -12.39
N ALA A 578 -29.70 -11.07 -11.08
CA ALA A 578 -30.21 -10.02 -10.20
C ALA A 578 -29.10 -9.06 -9.76
N GLY A 579 -29.46 -7.80 -9.49
CA GLY A 579 -28.59 -6.86 -8.79
C GLY A 579 -27.62 -6.05 -9.64
N ALA A 580 -27.80 -6.03 -10.98
CA ALA A 580 -27.03 -5.18 -11.89
C ALA A 580 -27.08 -3.70 -11.45
N ARG A 581 -25.91 -3.10 -11.28
CA ARG A 581 -25.74 -1.74 -10.78
C ARG A 581 -24.31 -1.27 -10.99
N ARG A 582 -24.08 0.03 -10.84
CA ARG A 582 -22.72 0.60 -10.80
C ARG A 582 -22.35 0.94 -9.36
N VAL A 583 -21.14 0.57 -8.96
CA VAL A 583 -20.59 0.81 -7.62
C VAL A 583 -19.41 1.76 -7.74
N ARG A 584 -19.55 2.96 -7.15
CA ARG A 584 -18.50 3.99 -7.11
C ARG A 584 -17.48 3.78 -6.02
N ALA A 585 -17.86 3.01 -5.02
CA ALA A 585 -17.05 2.75 -3.85
C ALA A 585 -15.82 1.92 -4.27
N LEU A 586 -14.67 2.17 -3.62
CA LEU A 586 -13.41 1.54 -3.98
C LEU A 586 -13.49 0.01 -3.77
N ALA A 587 -13.28 -0.74 -4.86
CA ALA A 587 -13.08 -2.18 -4.83
C ALA A 587 -11.59 -2.54 -4.94
N ARG A 588 -11.20 -3.67 -4.37
CA ARG A 588 -9.82 -4.18 -4.40
C ARG A 588 -9.85 -5.61 -4.91
N GLN A 589 -8.80 -6.07 -5.59
CA GLN A 589 -8.73 -7.49 -6.00
C GLN A 589 -8.82 -8.45 -4.82
N ILE A 590 -8.26 -8.08 -3.67
CA ILE A 590 -8.37 -8.87 -2.43
C ILE A 590 -9.81 -9.03 -1.95
N ASP A 591 -10.75 -8.21 -2.42
CA ASP A 591 -12.17 -8.31 -2.11
C ASP A 591 -12.88 -9.38 -2.95
N VAL A 592 -12.27 -9.86 -4.05
CA VAL A 592 -12.88 -10.84 -4.96
C VAL A 592 -13.15 -12.17 -4.23
N LEU A 593 -12.16 -12.74 -3.55
CA LEU A 593 -12.32 -13.99 -2.81
C LEU A 593 -13.45 -13.94 -1.76
N PRO A 594 -13.44 -13.02 -0.77
CA PRO A 594 -14.50 -12.96 0.24
C PRO A 594 -15.87 -12.64 -0.38
N THR A 595 -15.92 -11.92 -1.51
CA THR A 595 -17.18 -11.69 -2.25
C THR A 595 -17.72 -12.97 -2.85
N ILE A 596 -16.89 -13.75 -3.54
CA ILE A 596 -17.29 -15.04 -4.13
C ILE A 596 -17.80 -15.97 -3.03
N LEU A 597 -17.05 -16.13 -1.93
CA LEU A 597 -17.47 -16.97 -0.81
C LEU A 597 -18.82 -16.51 -0.23
N ALA A 598 -19.01 -15.20 -0.06
CA ALA A 598 -20.29 -14.65 0.40
C ALA A 598 -21.46 -14.92 -0.56
N VAL A 599 -21.25 -14.86 -1.89
CA VAL A 599 -22.29 -15.24 -2.88
C VAL A 599 -22.66 -16.70 -2.74
N LEU A 600 -21.67 -17.56 -2.49
CA LEU A 600 -21.87 -19.01 -2.34
C LEU A 600 -22.42 -19.41 -0.96
N GLY A 601 -22.52 -18.48 -0.01
CA GLY A 601 -22.91 -18.77 1.37
C GLY A 601 -21.83 -19.53 2.16
N LEU A 602 -20.57 -19.42 1.75
CA LEU A 602 -19.41 -19.98 2.43
C LEU A 602 -18.80 -18.93 3.36
N GLU A 603 -18.32 -19.36 4.52
CA GLU A 603 -17.64 -18.49 5.48
C GLU A 603 -16.19 -18.22 5.02
N PRO A 604 -15.78 -16.95 4.84
CA PRO A 604 -14.40 -16.63 4.49
C PRO A 604 -13.43 -16.89 5.67
N PRO A 605 -12.13 -17.15 5.41
CA PRO A 605 -11.11 -17.14 6.45
C PRO A 605 -11.18 -15.83 7.25
N LYS A 606 -11.13 -15.96 8.59
CA LYS A 606 -11.41 -14.85 9.53
C LYS A 606 -10.39 -13.70 9.45
N ASP A 607 -9.22 -13.97 8.90
CA ASP A 607 -8.08 -13.07 8.83
C ASP A 607 -7.86 -12.50 7.42
N LEU A 608 -8.79 -12.70 6.47
CA LEU A 608 -8.68 -12.06 5.17
C LEU A 608 -8.72 -10.52 5.31
N PRO A 609 -7.80 -9.79 4.64
CA PRO A 609 -7.85 -8.33 4.59
C PRO A 609 -8.97 -7.77 3.72
N GLY A 610 -9.42 -8.57 2.74
CA GLY A 610 -10.52 -8.24 1.85
C GLY A 610 -11.88 -8.28 2.55
N SER A 611 -12.83 -7.56 1.99
CA SER A 611 -14.23 -7.51 2.44
C SER A 611 -15.16 -7.87 1.29
N THR A 612 -16.36 -8.37 1.60
CA THR A 612 -17.36 -8.65 0.56
C THR A 612 -17.84 -7.37 -0.14
N LEU A 613 -18.01 -7.42 -1.46
CA LEU A 613 -18.50 -6.34 -2.31
C LEU A 613 -20.03 -6.36 -2.50
N LEU A 614 -20.75 -7.34 -1.91
CA LEU A 614 -22.19 -7.52 -2.15
C LEU A 614 -23.07 -6.48 -1.45
N GLU A 615 -22.62 -5.94 -0.32
CA GLU A 615 -23.42 -5.02 0.46
C GLU A 615 -23.43 -3.65 -0.22
N ALA A 616 -24.61 -3.06 -0.48
CA ALA A 616 -24.70 -1.69 -1.00
C ALA A 616 -24.07 -0.63 -0.06
N ALA A 617 -23.72 -1.06 1.15
CA ALA A 617 -23.13 -0.33 2.24
C ALA A 617 -21.95 -1.08 2.85
N VAL A 618 -21.14 -1.78 2.04
CA VAL A 618 -19.76 -1.98 2.48
C VAL A 618 -19.27 -0.58 2.86
N PRO A 619 -18.65 -0.36 4.03
CA PRO A 619 -17.61 0.65 4.09
C PRO A 619 -16.56 0.14 3.11
N ALA A 620 -16.81 0.34 1.81
CA ALA A 620 -15.87 0.03 0.76
C ALA A 620 -14.59 0.64 1.24
N ALA A 621 -13.54 -0.16 1.30
CA ALA A 621 -12.33 0.27 1.95
C ALA A 621 -11.96 1.62 1.32
N ASP A 622 -12.14 2.71 2.07
CA ASP A 622 -11.76 4.04 1.61
C ASP A 622 -10.25 4.04 1.32
N GLU A 623 -9.55 3.01 1.78
CA GLU A 623 -8.14 2.83 1.65
C GLU A 623 -7.76 1.48 1.03
N THR A 624 -6.73 1.50 0.19
CA THR A 624 -6.04 0.28 -0.22
C THR A 624 -4.56 0.56 -0.43
N MET A 625 -3.78 -0.52 -0.45
CA MET A 625 -2.35 -0.49 -0.71
C MET A 625 -2.06 -1.34 -1.94
N MET A 626 -1.08 -0.90 -2.71
CA MET A 626 -0.50 -1.63 -3.83
C MET A 626 1.01 -1.52 -3.74
N GLU A 627 1.73 -2.48 -4.30
CA GLU A 627 3.18 -2.43 -4.30
C GLU A 627 3.78 -3.06 -5.55
N THR A 628 5.01 -2.67 -5.84
CA THR A 628 5.84 -3.36 -6.83
C THR A 628 7.29 -3.40 -6.39
N GLN A 629 7.97 -4.49 -6.77
CA GLN A 629 9.41 -4.68 -6.58
C GLN A 629 10.11 -5.06 -7.90
N LEU A 630 9.39 -5.10 -9.02
CA LEU A 630 9.93 -5.57 -10.30
C LEU A 630 10.97 -4.59 -10.88
N GLY A 631 10.74 -3.28 -10.76
CA GLY A 631 11.58 -2.23 -11.36
C GLY A 631 12.37 -1.40 -10.36
N HIS A 632 13.25 -2.00 -9.56
CA HIS A 632 14.04 -1.37 -8.49
C HIS A 632 14.19 0.17 -8.57
N PRO A 633 13.85 0.93 -7.50
CA PRO A 633 13.54 0.48 -6.14
C PRO A 633 12.07 0.11 -5.90
N ALA A 634 11.80 -0.61 -4.80
CA ALA A 634 10.44 -1.00 -4.44
C ALA A 634 9.55 0.23 -4.16
N LEU A 635 8.33 0.20 -4.69
CA LEU A 635 7.33 1.26 -4.53
C LEU A 635 6.12 0.73 -3.77
N VAL A 636 5.52 1.62 -2.98
CA VAL A 636 4.19 1.41 -2.38
C VAL A 636 3.28 2.55 -2.76
N GLY A 637 2.13 2.19 -3.32
CA GLY A 637 1.02 3.08 -3.53
C GLY A 637 0.00 2.90 -2.41
N VAL A 638 -0.59 4.00 -1.95
CA VAL A 638 -1.75 4.00 -1.07
C VAL A 638 -2.81 4.89 -1.69
N VAL A 639 -3.99 4.32 -1.90
CA VAL A 639 -5.19 5.12 -2.18
C VAL A 639 -5.92 5.28 -0.87
N ALA A 640 -6.36 6.51 -0.56
CA ALA A 640 -7.13 6.85 0.62
C ALA A 640 -8.15 7.97 0.27
N GLY A 641 -9.40 7.58 0.03
CA GLY A 641 -10.45 8.45 -0.48
C GLY A 641 -10.10 8.96 -1.88
N ARG A 642 -10.00 10.28 -2.03
CA ARG A 642 -9.60 10.92 -3.30
C ARG A 642 -8.09 10.92 -3.54
N TRP A 643 -7.30 10.63 -2.52
CA TRP A 643 -5.85 10.79 -2.58
C TRP A 643 -5.19 9.49 -2.97
N LYS A 644 -4.16 9.57 -3.80
CA LYS A 644 -3.22 8.48 -4.01
C LYS A 644 -1.81 8.97 -3.79
N ALA A 645 -1.09 8.33 -2.88
CA ALA A 645 0.33 8.58 -2.69
C ALA A 645 1.15 7.41 -3.21
N VAL A 646 2.30 7.69 -3.80
CA VAL A 646 3.32 6.70 -4.14
C VAL A 646 4.58 7.05 -3.36
N CYS A 647 5.06 6.10 -2.58
CA CYS A 647 6.23 6.25 -1.73
C CYS A 647 7.23 5.14 -2.02
N GLY A 648 8.50 5.47 -2.02
CA GLY A 648 9.56 4.49 -2.18
C GLY A 648 10.90 5.18 -2.27
N GLU A 649 11.85 4.48 -2.88
CA GLU A 649 13.17 5.02 -3.15
C GLU A 649 13.24 5.37 -4.63
N ALA A 650 13.77 6.55 -4.97
CA ALA A 650 14.04 6.94 -6.36
C ALA A 650 15.40 6.36 -6.82
N ARG A 651 16.36 6.35 -5.89
CA ARG A 651 17.74 5.84 -6.00
C ARG A 651 18.28 5.68 -4.58
N PRO A 652 19.34 4.87 -4.35
CA PRO A 652 19.91 4.67 -3.01
C PRO A 652 20.09 6.00 -2.26
N GLY A 653 19.37 6.16 -1.15
CA GLY A 653 19.43 7.36 -0.30
C GLY A 653 18.59 8.56 -0.74
N ALA A 654 17.80 8.45 -1.82
CA ALA A 654 16.85 9.49 -2.24
C ALA A 654 15.42 8.98 -2.22
N GLU A 655 14.58 9.63 -1.42
CA GLU A 655 13.16 9.28 -1.31
C GLU A 655 12.37 9.71 -2.55
N ARG A 656 11.49 8.83 -3.03
CA ARG A 656 10.42 9.17 -3.97
C ARG A 656 9.12 9.33 -3.20
N VAL A 657 8.51 10.50 -3.32
CA VAL A 657 7.19 10.78 -2.76
C VAL A 657 6.36 11.52 -3.79
N GLU A 658 5.23 10.94 -4.14
CA GLU A 658 4.26 11.52 -5.03
C GLU A 658 2.89 11.49 -4.36
N LEU A 659 2.07 12.49 -4.67
CA LEU A 659 0.70 12.58 -4.22
C LEU A 659 -0.17 13.14 -5.33
N TYR A 660 -1.27 12.46 -5.62
CA TYR A 660 -2.24 12.83 -6.64
C TYR A 660 -3.65 12.91 -6.06
N ASP A 661 -4.44 13.84 -6.58
CA ASP A 661 -5.87 13.96 -6.34
C ASP A 661 -6.63 13.26 -7.47
N LEU A 662 -7.06 12.02 -7.26
CA LEU A 662 -7.68 11.19 -8.30
C LEU A 662 -9.03 11.74 -8.80
N VAL A 663 -9.63 12.70 -8.11
CA VAL A 663 -10.87 13.35 -8.56
C VAL A 663 -10.58 14.52 -9.49
N ALA A 664 -9.62 15.37 -9.11
CA ALA A 664 -9.26 16.56 -9.91
C ALA A 664 -8.27 16.24 -11.03
N ASP A 665 -7.43 15.22 -10.82
CA ASP A 665 -6.35 14.77 -11.70
C ASP A 665 -6.35 13.23 -11.78
N PRO A 666 -7.38 12.63 -12.42
CA PRO A 666 -7.46 11.17 -12.57
C PRO A 666 -6.33 10.57 -13.41
N ALA A 667 -5.59 11.40 -14.14
CA ALA A 667 -4.44 11.01 -14.97
C ALA A 667 -3.10 11.22 -14.26
N GLU A 668 -3.09 11.63 -12.98
CA GLU A 668 -1.89 11.72 -12.14
C GLU A 668 -0.76 12.58 -12.71
N ARG A 669 -1.10 13.67 -13.40
CA ARG A 669 -0.15 14.58 -14.05
C ARG A 669 0.50 15.58 -13.08
N TRP A 670 -0.14 15.87 -11.96
CA TRP A 670 0.26 16.96 -11.05
C TRP A 670 0.60 16.41 -9.67
N ASN A 671 1.90 16.25 -9.41
CA ASN A 671 2.38 15.82 -8.10
C ASN A 671 2.22 16.94 -7.05
N LEU A 672 1.39 16.69 -6.04
CA LEU A 672 1.04 17.59 -4.94
C LEU A 672 1.80 17.31 -3.64
N ALA A 673 2.78 16.39 -3.63
CA ALA A 673 3.42 15.92 -2.39
C ALA A 673 4.05 17.06 -1.57
N SER A 674 4.67 18.03 -2.24
CA SER A 674 5.28 19.21 -1.60
C SER A 674 4.26 20.18 -1.00
N ASP A 675 3.06 20.24 -1.59
CA ASP A 675 2.01 21.19 -1.19
C ASP A 675 1.08 20.61 -0.12
N ARG A 676 1.12 19.29 0.10
CA ARG A 676 0.17 18.54 0.95
C ARG A 676 0.86 17.60 1.96
N PRO A 677 1.77 18.10 2.81
CA PRO A 677 2.55 17.27 3.73
C PRO A 677 1.70 16.48 4.74
N VAL A 678 0.52 16.97 5.13
CA VAL A 678 -0.40 16.26 6.05
C VAL A 678 -1.03 15.05 5.35
N VAL A 679 -1.45 15.20 4.09
CA VAL A 679 -1.97 14.06 3.32
C VAL A 679 -0.87 13.03 3.01
N VAL A 680 0.36 13.47 2.72
CA VAL A 680 1.52 12.56 2.57
C VAL A 680 1.75 11.76 3.86
N GLY A 681 1.74 12.42 5.02
CA GLY A 681 1.86 11.77 6.32
C GLY A 681 0.76 10.74 6.57
N TYR A 682 -0.49 11.07 6.20
CA TYR A 682 -1.61 10.14 6.25
C TYR A 682 -1.40 8.90 5.38
N ALA A 683 -0.98 9.07 4.13
CA ALA A 683 -0.73 7.95 3.24
C ALA A 683 0.43 7.06 3.75
N ARG A 684 1.51 7.63 4.27
CA ARG A 684 2.62 6.89 4.89
C ARG A 684 2.17 6.11 6.12
N GLN A 685 1.40 6.73 7.01
CA GLN A 685 0.85 6.07 8.19
C GLN A 685 -0.10 4.93 7.79
N THR A 686 -0.93 5.14 6.77
CA THR A 686 -1.81 4.09 6.22
C THR A 686 -1.01 2.94 5.64
N ALA A 687 0.05 3.19 4.87
CA ALA A 687 0.97 2.15 4.39
C ALA A 687 1.58 1.35 5.55
N ALA A 688 2.08 2.05 6.58
CA ALA A 688 2.67 1.41 7.76
C ALA A 688 1.64 0.54 8.51
N ARG A 689 0.40 1.03 8.68
CA ARG A 689 -0.70 0.28 9.31
C ARG A 689 -1.05 -0.97 8.52
N LEU A 690 -1.26 -0.84 7.20
CA LEU A 690 -1.64 -1.95 6.33
C LEU A 690 -0.55 -3.02 6.24
N ARG A 691 0.73 -2.63 6.30
CA ARG A 691 1.86 -3.58 6.41
C ARG A 691 1.93 -4.28 7.76
N ARG A 692 1.75 -3.55 8.88
CA ARG A 692 1.95 -4.09 10.24
C ARG A 692 0.82 -4.96 10.75
N THR A 693 -0.42 -4.59 10.46
CA THR A 693 -1.59 -5.32 11.00
C THR A 693 -1.67 -6.76 10.49
N ARG A 694 -0.87 -7.13 9.48
CA ARG A 694 -1.17 -8.27 8.60
C ARG A 694 0.05 -9.07 8.15
N ALA A 695 1.28 -8.64 8.43
CA ALA A 695 2.46 -9.47 8.20
C ALA A 695 2.66 -10.45 9.38
N PRO A 696 2.59 -11.78 9.18
CA PRO A 696 3.26 -12.70 10.09
C PRO A 696 4.75 -12.33 10.10
N GLN A 697 5.37 -12.37 11.28
CA GLN A 697 6.82 -12.22 11.49
C GLN A 697 7.60 -12.80 10.29
N GLU A 698 8.22 -11.92 9.49
CA GLU A 698 8.90 -12.15 8.21
C GLU A 698 9.23 -13.62 7.92
N ALA A 699 8.23 -14.41 7.49
CA ALA A 699 8.53 -15.71 6.91
C ALA A 699 9.15 -15.43 5.54
N ALA A 700 10.34 -15.95 5.30
CA ALA A 700 10.99 -15.83 4.00
C ALA A 700 10.01 -16.33 2.92
N PRO A 701 9.87 -15.61 1.79
CA PRO A 701 9.02 -16.09 0.71
C PRO A 701 9.52 -17.44 0.24
N ASP A 702 8.60 -18.33 -0.14
CA ASP A 702 8.96 -19.54 -0.86
C ASP A 702 9.66 -19.11 -2.16
N THR A 703 10.86 -19.64 -2.39
CA THR A 703 11.64 -19.32 -3.59
C THR A 703 11.63 -20.51 -4.54
N THR A 704 11.59 -20.21 -5.84
CA THR A 704 11.78 -21.20 -6.90
C THR A 704 13.06 -20.90 -7.66
N VAL A 705 13.71 -21.94 -8.16
CA VAL A 705 14.81 -21.82 -9.12
C VAL A 705 14.23 -21.39 -10.47
N ILE A 706 14.76 -20.30 -11.03
CA ILE A 706 14.50 -19.89 -12.40
C ILE A 706 15.58 -20.51 -13.28
N ASP A 707 15.18 -21.51 -14.07
CA ASP A 707 16.06 -22.12 -15.06
C ASP A 707 16.23 -21.19 -16.30
N PRO A 708 17.24 -21.42 -17.15
CA PRO A 708 17.53 -20.55 -18.30
C PRO A 708 16.37 -20.42 -19.31
N GLU A 709 15.55 -21.45 -19.44
CA GLU A 709 14.37 -21.44 -20.31
C GLU A 709 13.32 -20.47 -19.76
N THR A 710 13.06 -20.56 -18.46
CA THR A 710 12.12 -19.70 -17.73
C THR A 710 12.59 -18.26 -17.74
N GLU A 711 13.88 -18.01 -17.53
CA GLU A 711 14.45 -16.67 -17.64
C GLU A 711 14.27 -16.10 -19.05
N ARG A 712 14.51 -16.91 -20.10
CA ARG A 712 14.30 -16.48 -21.49
C ARG A 712 12.84 -16.09 -21.77
N ARG A 713 11.88 -16.89 -21.28
CA ARG A 713 10.45 -16.59 -21.45
C ARG A 713 10.01 -15.35 -20.65
N LEU A 714 10.43 -15.24 -19.39
CA LEU A 714 10.19 -14.04 -18.58
C LEU A 714 10.80 -12.78 -19.23
N ARG A 715 11.98 -12.89 -19.85
CA ARG A 715 12.60 -11.82 -20.64
C ARG A 715 11.76 -11.45 -21.87
N ALA A 716 11.20 -12.44 -22.58
CA ALA A 716 10.34 -12.20 -23.74
C ALA A 716 9.05 -11.45 -23.36
N LEU A 717 8.58 -11.64 -22.12
CA LEU A 717 7.45 -10.94 -21.51
C LEU A 717 7.87 -9.64 -20.78
N GLY A 718 9.11 -9.17 -20.89
CA GLY A 718 9.52 -7.87 -20.31
C GLY A 718 9.86 -7.87 -18.81
N TYR A 719 9.88 -9.03 -18.15
CA TYR A 719 10.16 -9.16 -16.71
C TYR A 719 11.65 -9.20 -16.34
N VAL A 720 12.55 -9.36 -17.31
CA VAL A 720 14.00 -9.45 -17.08
C VAL A 720 14.73 -8.50 -18.03
N ASP A 721 15.43 -7.49 -17.50
CA ASP A 721 16.20 -6.53 -18.30
C ASP A 721 17.43 -7.20 -18.95
N ALA A 722 17.85 -6.69 -20.11
CA ALA A 722 19.05 -7.14 -20.84
C ALA A 722 20.35 -7.01 -20.03
N ASP A 723 20.42 -6.02 -19.13
CA ASP A 723 21.65 -5.59 -18.46
C ASP A 723 21.73 -6.01 -16.96
N ALA A 724 20.90 -6.95 -16.50
CA ALA A 724 20.96 -7.47 -15.13
C ALA A 724 22.09 -8.51 -14.91
N ARG A 725 23.28 -8.28 -15.48
CA ARG A 725 24.50 -9.09 -15.25
C ARG A 725 25.60 -8.30 -14.56
#